data_AF-A0A7C5W8I5-F1
#
_entry.id   AF-A0A7C5W8I5-F1
#
_cell.length_a   1.000
_cell.length_b   1.000
_cell.length_c   1.000
_cell.angle_alpha   90.00
_cell.angle_beta   90.00
_cell.angle_gamma   90.00
#
_symmetry.space_group_name_H-M   'P 1'
#
loop_
_entity.id
_entity.type
_entity.pdbx_description
1 polymer ?
#
loop_
_entity_poly.entity_id
_entity_poly.type
_entity_poly.pdbx_seq_one_letter_code
_entity_poly.pdbx_strand_id
1 'polypeptide(L)'
;MSPQRIRLGGAVLVFLLSAGTYIATLQPSVPFWDCGEFSAAIALQQVPHPPGAPLFLMVGKLFHLLPFGDPGWRINLLSALASSAASVLLYLLLALVLERLWKVPTGSWVDALHVYGASAVGALALTYSDTVWFNAVESEVYATSLLFVAAVLYLGFLWYVRADEPGSERYLLLAAYLVGLSIGVHLLSILAVPGILYLVVFRKYGANPAEATFRNARYVLLWLAIPLGGFAIVYWGITQWLPALLAGDLPFRTEAREHLIEDSPVVTLMTLLLLGFLGWQLYRAYRAQRAATALALSAFFAVVLGFTTYAHVLIRANSHPPMNENEPTTLARLISYLGREQYGEAPWWPRRYRYDDPYYSQHYSKYGVWYPPRIERVQRRDGSLVPVPRWHRINLAGELRYLWEYQISHMYLRYFLWNYLGRMSDVQDAPAAGPLATKRDALPYNYDSGYADAFPVRFFGLPLLLGLLGIGFHFGRDRRTAWVMLVTFLLMGVLAAIAQNQQLPQPRERDYFYVGSFLVFCFWIGLGAYGVTELLRQRLSRLPALAVGAGIGLSALAAPVNMALGGWRIHDRSGNYLPFDHSYNILQSCERDAILFTNGDNDTFPLWYLQDVAGVRRDVRVVNLSLGNTLWYIRQLKHKEPHGAKRIPLSFPDEALESEDSPRALQPEVGPAREVSIPVRRDILERFTQDTAILREGRMRFTFVGMPWRQEQGRTLYLFRVQDKLILDILQQTRFERPVYFAITVGSDAYAGLDRHLRLEGMVYRICPVPQSSGQQMEAIDPTVMEACLLNVDNTNAYHTEPHYGFKFRNLNNPRVYYDEVHRRLILNYRTLYVRYAMYALEQQGDSAKALAVLDAMDRFISTEQFPVSYWFAYNLAQLYQRAGAAEKARHFALMAAKAAELVARTPEIAQRETAVQYTNPRWIAAEAYQLAGEYDQARLVLQELLAEYPNEPTLQARLGELTISQLEAQGKYREALDTAEALLTRYTHSASETLRSMVPQLREHVVRLRQRLGLPEAALADTTPAR
;
A
#
# COMPACT_ATOMS: atom_id res chain seq x y z
N MET A 1 -44.41 -18.60 -9.94
CA MET A 1 -43.35 -19.12 -9.03
C MET A 1 -43.74 -18.80 -7.59
N SER A 2 -43.45 -19.68 -6.62
CA SER A 2 -43.68 -19.34 -5.21
C SER A 2 -42.72 -18.22 -4.76
N PRO A 3 -43.10 -17.38 -3.78
CA PRO A 3 -42.24 -16.28 -3.30
C PRO A 3 -40.88 -16.77 -2.79
N GLN A 4 -40.84 -17.95 -2.17
CA GLN A 4 -39.62 -18.62 -1.75
C GLN A 4 -38.67 -18.93 -2.92
N ARG A 5 -39.20 -19.37 -4.07
CA ARG A 5 -38.39 -19.62 -5.28
C ARG A 5 -37.82 -18.32 -5.85
N ILE A 6 -38.56 -17.21 -5.79
CA ILE A 6 -38.07 -15.89 -6.24
C ILE A 6 -36.96 -15.39 -5.31
N ARG A 7 -37.14 -15.54 -3.99
CA ARG A 7 -36.10 -15.23 -3.00
C ARG A 7 -34.81 -16.02 -3.24
N LEU A 8 -34.92 -17.33 -3.42
CA LEU A 8 -33.77 -18.19 -3.68
C LEU A 8 -33.12 -17.86 -5.03
N GLY A 9 -33.92 -17.66 -6.07
CA GLY A 9 -33.44 -17.25 -7.38
C GLY A 9 -32.70 -15.91 -7.34
N GLY A 10 -33.17 -14.94 -6.57
CA GLY A 10 -32.49 -13.67 -6.34
C GLY A 10 -31.15 -13.84 -5.62
N ALA A 11 -31.09 -14.67 -4.57
CA ALA A 11 -29.83 -14.97 -3.88
C ALA A 11 -28.79 -15.64 -4.81
N VAL A 12 -29.23 -16.62 -5.61
CA VAL A 12 -28.38 -17.29 -6.61
C VAL A 12 -27.91 -16.30 -7.68
N LEU A 13 -28.79 -15.41 -8.17
CA LEU A 13 -28.42 -14.39 -9.15
C LEU A 13 -27.36 -13.42 -8.59
N VAL A 14 -27.55 -12.92 -7.37
CA VAL A 14 -26.56 -12.05 -6.69
C VAL A 14 -25.22 -12.78 -6.54
N PHE A 15 -25.24 -14.05 -6.14
CA PHE A 15 -24.02 -14.86 -6.05
C PHE A 15 -23.32 -15.00 -7.40
N LEU A 16 -24.04 -15.39 -8.45
CA LEU A 16 -23.46 -15.61 -9.78
C LEU A 16 -22.90 -14.31 -10.38
N LEU A 17 -23.58 -13.18 -10.21
CA LEU A 17 -23.11 -11.88 -10.69
C LEU A 17 -21.86 -11.41 -9.91
N SER A 18 -21.88 -11.53 -8.58
CA SER A 18 -20.73 -11.13 -7.75
C SER A 18 -19.52 -12.05 -7.96
N ALA A 19 -19.70 -13.36 -7.86
CA ALA A 19 -18.63 -14.33 -8.08
C ALA A 19 -18.10 -14.26 -9.51
N GLY A 20 -18.99 -14.16 -10.51
CA GLY A 20 -18.60 -14.00 -11.91
C GLY A 20 -17.79 -12.73 -12.15
N THR A 21 -18.19 -11.61 -11.55
CA THR A 21 -17.43 -10.34 -11.62
C THR A 21 -16.04 -10.53 -11.00
N TYR A 22 -15.98 -10.93 -9.72
CA TYR A 22 -14.71 -10.99 -9.00
C TYR A 22 -13.73 -12.02 -9.56
N ILE A 23 -14.22 -13.18 -10.01
CA ILE A 23 -13.37 -14.20 -10.64
C ILE A 23 -12.86 -13.72 -12.00
N ALA A 24 -13.68 -13.02 -12.79
CA ALA A 24 -13.27 -12.48 -14.08
C ALA A 24 -12.20 -11.39 -13.95
N THR A 25 -12.25 -10.61 -12.87
CA THR A 25 -11.29 -9.53 -12.58
C THR A 25 -10.17 -9.94 -11.62
N LEU A 26 -10.05 -11.23 -11.27
CA LEU A 26 -9.16 -11.73 -10.22
C LEU A 26 -7.68 -11.63 -10.62
N GLN A 27 -6.80 -11.24 -9.69
CA GLN A 27 -5.36 -11.26 -9.92
C GLN A 27 -4.91 -12.70 -10.28
N PRO A 28 -4.16 -12.90 -11.38
CA PRO A 28 -3.83 -14.23 -11.90
C PRO A 28 -2.75 -14.98 -11.10
N SER A 29 -2.07 -14.31 -10.17
CA SER A 29 -1.10 -14.91 -9.25
C SER A 29 -0.99 -14.07 -7.97
N VAL A 30 0.16 -14.06 -7.31
CA VAL A 30 0.39 -13.30 -6.07
C VAL A 30 0.21 -11.77 -6.29
N PRO A 31 -0.60 -11.09 -5.45
CA PRO A 31 -0.66 -9.62 -5.39
C PRO A 31 0.52 -9.01 -4.59
N PHE A 32 0.68 -7.69 -4.65
CA PHE A 32 1.58 -6.94 -3.76
C PHE A 32 1.02 -6.86 -2.32
N TRP A 33 1.75 -6.21 -1.41
CA TRP A 33 1.39 -6.05 0.00
C TRP A 33 1.33 -7.37 0.78
N ASP A 34 0.62 -7.34 1.91
CA ASP A 34 0.37 -8.41 2.87
C ASP A 34 -0.14 -9.69 2.18
N CYS A 35 -0.76 -9.59 0.99
CA CYS A 35 -1.22 -10.71 0.20
C CYS A 35 -0.11 -11.73 -0.13
N GLY A 36 1.11 -11.26 -0.42
CA GLY A 36 2.25 -12.15 -0.72
C GLY A 36 2.66 -12.98 0.49
N GLU A 37 2.70 -12.33 1.65
CA GLU A 37 3.02 -12.96 2.93
C GLU A 37 1.92 -13.94 3.36
N PHE A 38 0.66 -13.52 3.31
CA PHE A 38 -0.46 -14.41 3.63
C PHE A 38 -0.50 -15.62 2.68
N SER A 39 -0.22 -15.43 1.39
CA SER A 39 -0.17 -16.54 0.43
C SER A 39 0.95 -17.54 0.76
N ALA A 40 2.14 -17.04 1.13
CA ALA A 40 3.24 -17.87 1.61
C ALA A 40 2.89 -18.58 2.92
N ALA A 41 2.25 -17.87 3.86
CA ALA A 41 1.79 -18.41 5.14
C ALA A 41 0.76 -19.51 4.95
N ILE A 42 -0.22 -19.31 4.06
CA ILE A 42 -1.28 -20.26 3.72
C ILE A 42 -0.68 -21.57 3.22
N ALA A 43 0.28 -21.50 2.28
CA ALA A 43 0.85 -22.68 1.64
C ALA A 43 1.50 -23.64 2.65
N LEU A 44 2.22 -23.12 3.65
CA LEU A 44 2.95 -23.94 4.63
C LEU A 44 2.37 -23.89 6.06
N GLN A 45 1.22 -23.22 6.24
CA GLN A 45 0.61 -22.92 7.55
C GLN A 45 1.62 -22.26 8.50
N GLN A 46 2.18 -21.12 8.08
CA GLN A 46 3.23 -20.41 8.81
C GLN A 46 2.64 -19.37 9.79
N VAL A 47 3.51 -18.58 10.44
CA VAL A 47 3.11 -17.49 11.33
C VAL A 47 3.52 -16.16 10.68
N PRO A 48 2.58 -15.44 10.03
CA PRO A 48 2.84 -14.14 9.40
C PRO A 48 2.81 -13.01 10.44
N HIS A 49 2.79 -11.76 10.00
CA HIS A 49 2.76 -10.59 10.85
C HIS A 49 1.57 -10.59 11.84
N PRO A 50 1.74 -10.04 13.05
CA PRO A 50 0.69 -10.04 14.05
C PRO A 50 -0.54 -9.21 13.64
N PRO A 51 -1.77 -9.72 13.89
CA PRO A 51 -2.09 -10.84 14.78
C PRO A 51 -2.19 -12.21 14.09
N GLY A 52 -1.71 -12.39 12.85
CA GLY A 52 -1.50 -13.72 12.27
C GLY A 52 -2.66 -14.39 11.54
N ALA A 53 -3.90 -13.92 11.76
CA ALA A 53 -5.10 -14.37 11.04
C ALA A 53 -5.24 -15.91 10.86
N PRO A 54 -5.11 -16.73 11.92
CA PRO A 54 -5.00 -18.19 11.82
C PRO A 54 -6.17 -18.88 11.10
N LEU A 55 -7.41 -18.42 11.29
CA LEU A 55 -8.56 -18.98 10.59
C LEU A 55 -8.53 -18.67 9.09
N PHE A 56 -8.08 -17.48 8.71
CA PHE A 56 -7.87 -17.13 7.31
C PHE A 56 -6.82 -18.06 6.68
N LEU A 57 -5.72 -18.34 7.39
CA LEU A 57 -4.69 -19.26 6.93
C LEU A 57 -5.21 -20.70 6.74
N MET A 58 -5.97 -21.20 7.71
CA MET A 58 -6.52 -22.56 7.67
C MET A 58 -7.53 -22.73 6.53
N VAL A 59 -8.43 -21.76 6.33
CA VAL A 59 -9.39 -21.79 5.22
C VAL A 59 -8.67 -21.61 3.88
N GLY A 60 -7.72 -20.68 3.80
CA GLY A 60 -6.89 -20.45 2.62
C GLY A 60 -6.13 -21.70 2.17
N LYS A 61 -5.72 -22.58 3.10
CA LYS A 61 -5.08 -23.85 2.75
C LYS A 61 -5.97 -24.74 1.91
N LEU A 62 -7.27 -24.76 2.18
CA LEU A 62 -8.24 -25.56 1.42
C LEU A 62 -8.30 -25.09 -0.04
N PHE A 63 -8.22 -23.78 -0.25
CA PHE A 63 -8.18 -23.18 -1.59
C PHE A 63 -6.86 -23.46 -2.30
N HIS A 64 -5.73 -23.29 -1.62
CA HIS A 64 -4.41 -23.60 -2.16
C HIS A 64 -4.31 -25.06 -2.66
N LEU A 65 -4.98 -26.00 -1.98
CA LEU A 65 -5.02 -27.42 -2.33
C LEU A 65 -5.90 -27.76 -3.55
N LEU A 66 -6.61 -26.81 -4.16
CA LEU A 66 -7.37 -27.05 -5.39
C LEU A 66 -6.42 -27.52 -6.52
N PRO A 67 -6.80 -28.50 -7.36
CA PRO A 67 -5.88 -29.14 -8.30
C PRO A 67 -5.69 -28.41 -9.63
N PHE A 68 -6.21 -27.18 -9.79
CA PHE A 68 -6.19 -26.42 -11.05
C PHE A 68 -5.94 -24.92 -10.83
N GLY A 69 -5.44 -24.23 -11.86
CA GLY A 69 -5.10 -22.80 -11.79
C GLY A 69 -3.75 -22.53 -11.12
N ASP A 70 -3.28 -21.28 -11.15
CA ASP A 70 -2.06 -20.85 -10.46
C ASP A 70 -2.25 -20.92 -8.92
N PRO A 71 -1.23 -21.32 -8.13
CA PRO A 71 -1.36 -21.37 -6.67
C PRO A 71 -1.79 -20.05 -6.02
N GLY A 72 -1.36 -18.90 -6.55
CA GLY A 72 -1.73 -17.58 -6.04
C GLY A 72 -3.18 -17.25 -6.40
N TRP A 73 -3.59 -17.52 -7.65
CA TRP A 73 -4.98 -17.37 -8.08
C TRP A 73 -5.95 -18.20 -7.23
N ARG A 74 -5.58 -19.45 -6.91
CA ARG A 74 -6.38 -20.32 -6.03
C ARG A 74 -6.60 -19.68 -4.66
N ILE A 75 -5.58 -19.05 -4.09
CA ILE A 75 -5.69 -18.38 -2.80
C ILE A 75 -6.55 -17.11 -2.93
N ASN A 76 -6.38 -16.32 -3.99
CA ASN A 76 -7.20 -15.13 -4.26
C ASN A 76 -8.70 -15.47 -4.37
N LEU A 77 -9.08 -16.67 -4.83
CA LEU A 77 -10.48 -17.11 -4.88
C LEU A 77 -11.18 -17.07 -3.52
N LEU A 78 -10.45 -17.23 -2.41
CA LEU A 78 -11.04 -17.13 -1.07
C LEU A 78 -11.71 -15.77 -0.88
N SER A 79 -11.00 -14.68 -1.20
CA SER A 79 -11.54 -13.32 -1.10
C SER A 79 -12.73 -13.10 -2.03
N ALA A 80 -12.62 -13.55 -3.28
CA ALA A 80 -13.69 -13.42 -4.28
C ALA A 80 -14.98 -14.11 -3.81
N LEU A 81 -14.89 -15.35 -3.33
CA LEU A 81 -16.06 -16.10 -2.85
C LEU A 81 -16.58 -15.57 -1.51
N ALA A 82 -15.70 -15.13 -0.60
CA ALA A 82 -16.11 -14.53 0.67
C ALA A 82 -16.90 -13.23 0.46
N SER A 83 -16.42 -12.32 -0.40
CA SER A 83 -17.11 -11.08 -0.76
C SER A 83 -18.43 -11.34 -1.50
N SER A 84 -18.47 -12.37 -2.35
CA SER A 84 -19.72 -12.81 -3.01
C SER A 84 -20.75 -13.31 -1.99
N ALA A 85 -20.31 -14.13 -1.02
CA ALA A 85 -21.17 -14.60 0.07
C ALA A 85 -21.63 -13.45 0.98
N ALA A 86 -20.79 -12.44 1.24
CA ALA A 86 -21.18 -11.23 1.96
C ALA A 86 -22.30 -10.46 1.23
N SER A 87 -22.20 -10.34 -0.11
CA SER A 87 -23.24 -9.72 -0.94
C SER A 87 -24.56 -10.50 -0.87
N VAL A 88 -24.52 -11.83 -0.88
CA VAL A 88 -25.70 -12.70 -0.69
C VAL A 88 -26.31 -12.51 0.70
N LEU A 89 -25.49 -12.42 1.74
CA LEU A 89 -26.00 -12.20 3.10
C LEU A 89 -26.64 -10.82 3.27
N LEU A 90 -26.11 -9.79 2.61
CA LEU A 90 -26.75 -8.48 2.55
C LEU A 90 -28.11 -8.56 1.83
N TYR A 91 -28.20 -9.28 0.71
CA TYR A 91 -29.46 -9.57 0.04
C TYR A 91 -30.47 -10.25 0.97
N LEU A 92 -30.03 -11.29 1.69
CA LEU A 92 -30.87 -12.04 2.61
C LEU A 92 -31.30 -11.21 3.83
N LEU A 93 -30.44 -10.32 4.32
CA LEU A 93 -30.74 -9.38 5.39
C LEU A 93 -31.80 -8.36 4.96
N LEU A 94 -31.65 -7.75 3.78
CA LEU A 94 -32.66 -6.84 3.21
C LEU A 94 -34.00 -7.54 3.01
N ALA A 95 -33.98 -8.73 2.40
CA ALA A 95 -35.17 -9.54 2.19
C ALA A 95 -35.86 -9.90 3.51
N LEU A 96 -35.08 -10.28 4.54
CA LEU A 96 -35.60 -10.56 5.88
C LEU A 96 -36.28 -9.33 6.49
N VAL A 97 -35.64 -8.17 6.43
CA VAL A 97 -36.19 -6.92 6.97
C VAL A 97 -37.48 -6.53 6.26
N LEU A 98 -37.49 -6.49 4.93
CA LEU A 98 -38.66 -6.09 4.16
C LEU A 98 -39.82 -7.10 4.30
N GLU A 99 -39.57 -8.38 4.10
CA GLU A 99 -40.59 -9.44 4.12
C GLU A 99 -41.14 -9.68 5.53
N ARG A 100 -40.26 -9.79 6.53
CA ARG A 100 -40.65 -10.30 7.86
C ARG A 100 -40.80 -9.21 8.90
N LEU A 101 -39.88 -8.24 8.93
CA LEU A 101 -39.93 -7.18 9.92
C LEU A 101 -40.94 -6.10 9.51
N TRP A 102 -40.89 -5.63 8.26
CA TRP A 102 -41.80 -4.61 7.74
C TRP A 102 -43.10 -5.20 7.19
N LYS A 103 -43.20 -6.53 7.11
CA LYS A 103 -44.38 -7.29 6.68
C LYS A 103 -44.88 -6.85 5.29
N VAL A 104 -43.95 -6.52 4.40
CA VAL A 104 -44.29 -6.18 3.01
C VAL A 104 -44.86 -7.43 2.33
N PRO A 105 -46.01 -7.34 1.64
CA PRO A 105 -46.60 -8.48 0.95
C PRO A 105 -45.63 -9.10 -0.07
N THR A 106 -45.67 -10.41 -0.24
CA THR A 106 -44.91 -11.13 -1.27
C THR A 106 -45.77 -12.17 -2.00
N GLY A 107 -47.09 -12.13 -1.82
CA GLY A 107 -48.02 -13.15 -2.32
C GLY A 107 -48.11 -13.22 -3.86
N SER A 108 -47.91 -12.10 -4.55
CA SER A 108 -47.84 -12.04 -6.01
C SER A 108 -46.40 -11.96 -6.51
N TRP A 109 -46.17 -12.28 -7.80
CA TRP A 109 -44.84 -12.13 -8.40
C TRP A 109 -44.36 -10.68 -8.41
N VAL A 110 -45.28 -9.71 -8.58
CA VAL A 110 -44.97 -8.27 -8.59
C VAL A 110 -44.52 -7.83 -7.20
N ASP A 111 -45.22 -8.26 -6.15
CA ASP A 111 -44.87 -7.91 -4.78
C ASP A 111 -43.56 -8.60 -4.34
N ALA A 112 -43.35 -9.84 -4.76
CA ALA A 112 -42.07 -10.52 -4.57
C ALA A 112 -40.92 -9.78 -5.30
N LEU A 113 -41.13 -9.31 -6.53
CA LEU A 113 -40.14 -8.52 -7.27
C LEU A 113 -39.86 -7.17 -6.59
N HIS A 114 -40.87 -6.52 -6.00
CA HIS A 114 -40.70 -5.27 -5.25
C HIS A 114 -39.74 -5.45 -4.06
N VAL A 115 -39.90 -6.52 -3.28
CA VAL A 115 -39.04 -6.82 -2.13
C VAL A 115 -37.67 -7.33 -2.56
N TYR A 116 -37.64 -8.39 -3.37
CA TYR A 116 -36.41 -9.09 -3.69
C TYR A 116 -35.58 -8.35 -4.76
N GLY A 117 -36.22 -7.60 -5.65
CA GLY A 117 -35.53 -6.70 -6.58
C GLY A 117 -34.80 -5.58 -5.84
N ALA A 118 -35.45 -4.92 -4.87
CA ALA A 118 -34.83 -3.87 -4.07
C ALA A 118 -33.67 -4.41 -3.22
N SER A 119 -33.85 -5.62 -2.68
CA SER A 119 -32.79 -6.35 -1.96
C SER A 119 -31.58 -6.65 -2.86
N ALA A 120 -31.82 -7.03 -4.12
CA ALA A 120 -30.74 -7.29 -5.10
C ALA A 120 -30.00 -6.01 -5.50
N VAL A 121 -30.69 -4.87 -5.62
CA VAL A 121 -30.05 -3.57 -5.90
C VAL A 121 -29.05 -3.21 -4.79
N GLY A 122 -29.44 -3.30 -3.52
CA GLY A 122 -28.54 -3.02 -2.40
C GLY A 122 -27.35 -3.99 -2.33
N ALA A 123 -27.59 -5.28 -2.56
CA ALA A 123 -26.53 -6.29 -2.55
C ALA A 123 -25.52 -6.11 -3.70
N LEU A 124 -26.00 -5.84 -4.92
CA LEU A 124 -25.11 -5.59 -6.06
C LEU A 124 -24.41 -4.24 -5.96
N ALA A 125 -24.99 -3.24 -5.28
CA ALA A 125 -24.28 -2.00 -4.98
C ALA A 125 -23.07 -2.25 -4.07
N LEU A 126 -23.18 -3.18 -3.11
CA LEU A 126 -22.03 -3.63 -2.33
C LEU A 126 -21.00 -4.33 -3.23
N THR A 127 -21.47 -5.21 -4.13
CA THR A 127 -20.61 -5.94 -5.06
C THR A 127 -19.70 -5.00 -5.87
N TYR A 128 -20.28 -3.92 -6.40
CA TYR A 128 -19.59 -2.96 -7.27
C TYR A 128 -19.06 -1.73 -6.54
N SER A 129 -19.02 -1.73 -5.20
CA SER A 129 -18.40 -0.66 -4.43
C SER A 129 -16.88 -0.72 -4.57
N ASP A 130 -16.25 0.45 -4.79
CA ASP A 130 -14.82 0.61 -5.12
C ASP A 130 -13.93 -0.22 -4.18
N THR A 131 -14.06 0.01 -2.88
CA THR A 131 -13.22 -0.66 -1.89
C THR A 131 -13.49 -2.15 -1.80
N VAL A 132 -14.76 -2.60 -1.85
CA VAL A 132 -15.08 -4.02 -1.71
C VAL A 132 -14.62 -4.80 -2.93
N TRP A 133 -14.76 -4.23 -4.14
CA TRP A 133 -14.28 -4.86 -5.36
C TRP A 133 -12.75 -4.98 -5.35
N PHE A 134 -12.03 -3.93 -4.99
CA PHE A 134 -10.57 -3.97 -4.82
C PHE A 134 -10.12 -5.10 -3.88
N ASN A 135 -10.74 -5.23 -2.71
CA ASN A 135 -10.41 -6.31 -1.77
C ASN A 135 -10.86 -7.70 -2.22
N ALA A 136 -11.88 -7.80 -3.08
CA ALA A 136 -12.40 -9.08 -3.54
C ALA A 136 -11.48 -9.77 -4.57
N VAL A 137 -10.58 -9.02 -5.21
CA VAL A 137 -9.72 -9.52 -6.30
C VAL A 137 -8.28 -9.87 -5.86
N GLU A 138 -7.99 -9.81 -4.57
CA GLU A 138 -6.67 -10.06 -3.96
C GLU A 138 -6.83 -10.84 -2.63
N SER A 139 -5.83 -11.64 -2.25
CA SER A 139 -5.86 -12.52 -1.07
C SER A 139 -5.72 -11.78 0.27
N GLU A 140 -6.70 -10.95 0.62
CA GLU A 140 -6.67 -10.06 1.77
C GLU A 140 -7.70 -10.43 2.86
N VAL A 141 -7.39 -10.19 4.14
CA VAL A 141 -8.23 -10.62 5.28
C VAL A 141 -9.57 -9.88 5.37
N TYR A 142 -9.66 -8.68 4.79
CA TYR A 142 -10.86 -7.84 4.88
C TYR A 142 -12.08 -8.42 4.14
N ALA A 143 -11.86 -9.17 3.05
CA ALA A 143 -12.95 -9.84 2.32
C ALA A 143 -13.66 -10.90 3.19
N THR A 144 -12.88 -11.76 3.84
CA THR A 144 -13.41 -12.77 4.77
C THR A 144 -14.01 -12.11 6.01
N SER A 145 -13.43 -11.02 6.48
CA SER A 145 -13.96 -10.25 7.60
C SER A 145 -15.34 -9.66 7.30
N LEU A 146 -15.53 -9.16 6.08
CA LEU A 146 -16.82 -8.62 5.63
C LEU A 146 -17.91 -9.70 5.61
N LEU A 147 -17.57 -10.93 5.21
CA LEU A 147 -18.47 -12.09 5.29
C LEU A 147 -18.93 -12.34 6.74
N PHE A 148 -18.02 -12.32 7.71
CA PHE A 148 -18.39 -12.47 9.12
C PHE A 148 -19.29 -11.34 9.62
N VAL A 149 -18.98 -10.07 9.28
CA VAL A 149 -19.84 -8.93 9.59
C VAL A 149 -21.26 -9.14 9.03
N ALA A 150 -21.37 -9.51 7.75
CA ALA A 150 -22.65 -9.75 7.09
C ALA A 150 -23.44 -10.89 7.76
N ALA A 151 -22.77 -12.00 8.10
CA ALA A 151 -23.38 -13.16 8.72
C ALA A 151 -23.88 -12.86 10.13
N VAL A 152 -23.06 -12.17 10.92
CA VAL A 152 -23.35 -11.79 12.31
C VAL A 152 -24.53 -10.79 12.36
N LEU A 153 -24.57 -9.80 11.46
CA LEU A 153 -25.72 -8.91 11.32
C LEU A 153 -26.98 -9.66 10.86
N TYR A 154 -26.86 -10.51 9.85
CA TYR A 154 -27.98 -11.34 9.38
C TYR A 154 -28.60 -12.19 10.50
N LEU A 155 -27.76 -12.88 11.28
CA LEU A 155 -28.21 -13.70 12.41
C LEU A 155 -28.84 -12.88 13.53
N GLY A 156 -28.28 -11.70 13.84
CA GLY A 156 -28.86 -10.78 14.82
C GLY A 156 -30.27 -10.33 14.43
N PHE A 157 -30.47 -9.94 13.17
CA PHE A 157 -31.80 -9.59 12.66
C PHE A 157 -32.74 -10.80 12.53
N LEU A 158 -32.21 -11.97 12.16
CA LEU A 158 -33.00 -13.20 12.09
C LEU A 158 -33.52 -13.60 13.47
N TRP A 159 -32.67 -13.50 14.49
CA TRP A 159 -33.10 -13.63 15.88
C TRP A 159 -34.16 -12.58 16.23
N TYR A 160 -33.93 -11.30 15.92
CA TYR A 160 -34.87 -10.23 16.27
C TYR A 160 -36.28 -10.45 15.71
N VAL A 161 -36.38 -11.01 14.50
CA VAL A 161 -37.65 -11.37 13.85
C VAL A 161 -38.29 -12.60 14.49
N ARG A 162 -37.48 -13.60 14.87
CA ARG A 162 -37.94 -14.91 15.39
C ARG A 162 -37.87 -15.03 16.91
N ALA A 163 -37.67 -13.93 17.63
CA ALA A 163 -37.32 -13.97 19.06
C ALA A 163 -38.37 -14.68 19.92
N ASP A 164 -39.64 -14.71 19.49
CA ASP A 164 -40.74 -15.35 20.21
C ASP A 164 -40.92 -16.84 19.82
N GLU A 165 -40.19 -17.33 18.82
CA GLU A 165 -40.21 -18.73 18.40
C GLU A 165 -39.31 -19.57 19.34
N PRO A 166 -39.76 -20.77 19.78
CA PRO A 166 -38.94 -21.64 20.62
C PRO A 166 -37.59 -21.98 19.97
N GLY A 167 -36.51 -21.78 20.73
CA GLY A 167 -35.14 -22.09 20.30
C GLY A 167 -34.51 -21.06 19.37
N SER A 168 -35.09 -19.86 19.24
CA SER A 168 -34.52 -18.76 18.44
C SER A 168 -33.16 -18.28 18.95
N GLU A 169 -32.83 -18.50 20.22
CA GLU A 169 -31.57 -18.12 20.86
C GLU A 169 -30.35 -18.74 20.17
N ARG A 170 -30.52 -19.86 19.45
CA ARG A 170 -29.46 -20.49 18.66
C ARG A 170 -28.81 -19.55 17.64
N TYR A 171 -29.55 -18.56 17.12
CA TYR A 171 -29.01 -17.59 16.18
C TYR A 171 -28.03 -16.62 16.87
N LEU A 172 -28.32 -16.20 18.11
CA LEU A 172 -27.40 -15.39 18.91
C LEU A 172 -26.17 -16.20 19.35
N LEU A 173 -26.35 -17.48 19.69
CA LEU A 173 -25.23 -18.37 20.00
C LEU A 173 -24.33 -18.60 18.79
N LEU A 174 -24.91 -18.82 17.61
CA LEU A 174 -24.15 -18.93 16.38
C LEU A 174 -23.44 -17.61 16.05
N ALA A 175 -24.11 -16.46 16.21
CA ALA A 175 -23.48 -15.16 16.01
C ALA A 175 -22.30 -14.95 16.96
N ALA A 176 -22.43 -15.34 18.24
CA ALA A 176 -21.35 -15.29 19.22
C ALA A 176 -20.17 -16.21 18.84
N TYR A 177 -20.45 -17.44 18.39
CA TYR A 177 -19.41 -18.34 17.89
C TYR A 177 -18.68 -17.77 16.66
N LEU A 178 -19.43 -17.20 15.71
CA LEU A 178 -18.87 -16.55 14.52
C LEU A 178 -18.06 -15.30 14.86
N VAL A 179 -18.45 -14.51 15.86
CA VAL A 179 -17.63 -13.42 16.40
C VAL A 179 -16.31 -13.98 16.93
N GLY A 180 -16.35 -15.07 17.71
CA GLY A 180 -15.15 -15.77 18.16
C GLY A 180 -14.22 -16.20 17.02
N LEU A 181 -14.77 -16.87 16.01
CA LEU A 181 -14.03 -17.31 14.82
C LEU A 181 -13.45 -16.14 14.03
N SER A 182 -14.21 -15.05 13.88
CA SER A 182 -13.79 -13.89 13.12
C SER A 182 -12.54 -13.21 13.67
N ILE A 183 -12.27 -13.33 14.98
CA ILE A 183 -11.05 -12.80 15.60
C ILE A 183 -9.81 -13.51 15.03
N GLY A 184 -9.95 -14.78 14.65
CA GLY A 184 -8.93 -15.55 13.91
C GLY A 184 -8.77 -15.13 12.45
N VAL A 185 -9.52 -14.14 11.96
CA VAL A 185 -9.36 -13.52 10.64
C VAL A 185 -8.94 -12.07 10.80
N HIS A 186 -9.79 -11.25 11.42
CA HIS A 186 -9.55 -9.85 11.73
C HIS A 186 -10.56 -9.36 12.79
N LEU A 187 -10.17 -8.35 13.57
CA LEU A 187 -11.00 -7.78 14.66
C LEU A 187 -12.25 -7.00 14.20
N LEU A 188 -12.50 -6.88 12.89
CA LEU A 188 -13.51 -5.98 12.32
C LEU A 188 -14.92 -6.36 12.80
N SER A 189 -15.23 -7.66 12.86
CA SER A 189 -16.56 -8.16 13.23
C SER A 189 -16.94 -7.90 14.70
N ILE A 190 -15.97 -7.65 15.58
CA ILE A 190 -16.26 -7.26 16.98
C ILE A 190 -17.05 -5.94 17.00
N LEU A 191 -16.83 -5.04 16.03
CA LEU A 191 -17.58 -3.79 15.91
C LEU A 191 -19.07 -3.99 15.60
N ALA A 192 -19.49 -5.19 15.17
CA ALA A 192 -20.90 -5.55 15.00
C ALA A 192 -21.60 -5.92 16.32
N VAL A 193 -20.84 -6.31 17.36
CA VAL A 193 -21.37 -6.76 18.64
C VAL A 193 -22.26 -5.71 19.30
N PRO A 194 -21.87 -4.42 19.38
CA PRO A 194 -22.75 -3.39 19.90
C PRO A 194 -24.10 -3.32 19.16
N GLY A 195 -24.11 -3.44 17.83
CA GLY A 195 -25.32 -3.42 17.02
C GLY A 195 -26.28 -4.57 17.34
N ILE A 196 -25.76 -5.79 17.52
CA ILE A 196 -26.58 -6.95 17.93
C ILE A 196 -27.11 -6.77 19.34
N LEU A 197 -26.28 -6.32 20.27
CA LEU A 197 -26.71 -6.09 21.64
C LEU A 197 -27.78 -5.00 21.72
N TYR A 198 -27.72 -3.98 20.86
CA TYR A 198 -28.81 -3.02 20.70
C TYR A 198 -30.11 -3.67 20.23
N LEU A 199 -30.08 -4.61 19.28
CA LEU A 199 -31.27 -5.37 18.89
C LEU A 199 -31.86 -6.13 20.09
N VAL A 200 -31.02 -6.75 20.91
CA VAL A 200 -31.45 -7.44 22.13
C VAL A 200 -32.11 -6.49 23.12
N VAL A 201 -31.50 -5.32 23.34
CA VAL A 201 -32.04 -4.29 24.23
C VAL A 201 -33.38 -3.76 23.72
N PHE A 202 -33.49 -3.41 22.42
CA PHE A 202 -34.74 -2.96 21.81
C PHE A 202 -35.85 -4.01 21.89
N ARG A 203 -35.52 -5.29 21.68
CA ARG A 203 -36.51 -6.37 21.73
C ARG A 203 -37.04 -6.57 23.15
N LYS A 204 -36.14 -6.61 24.14
CA LYS A 204 -36.49 -6.98 25.52
C LYS A 204 -37.02 -5.82 26.35
N TYR A 205 -36.49 -4.61 26.15
CA TYR A 205 -36.78 -3.44 26.99
C TYR A 205 -37.46 -2.29 26.23
N GLY A 206 -37.56 -2.39 24.90
CA GLY A 206 -38.14 -1.34 24.05
C GLY A 206 -39.66 -1.43 23.83
N ALA A 207 -40.38 -2.34 24.50
CA ALA A 207 -41.80 -2.60 24.22
C ALA A 207 -42.72 -1.40 24.50
N ASN A 208 -42.35 -0.48 25.39
CA ASN A 208 -43.18 0.66 25.78
C ASN A 208 -42.63 1.99 25.20
N PRO A 209 -43.26 2.58 24.17
CA PRO A 209 -42.76 3.79 23.49
C PRO A 209 -42.63 5.02 24.38
N ALA A 210 -43.40 5.10 25.48
CA ALA A 210 -43.34 6.18 26.45
C ALA A 210 -42.12 6.06 27.40
N GLU A 211 -41.63 4.84 27.65
CA GLU A 211 -40.54 4.57 28.61
C GLU A 211 -39.17 4.42 27.95
N ALA A 212 -39.13 3.93 26.70
CA ALA A 212 -37.92 3.82 25.88
C ALA A 212 -37.56 5.15 25.19
N THR A 213 -37.69 6.25 25.91
CA THR A 213 -37.34 7.60 25.43
C THR A 213 -35.96 7.99 25.95
N PHE A 214 -35.16 8.73 25.18
CA PHE A 214 -33.88 9.33 25.61
C PHE A 214 -33.98 10.19 26.89
N ARG A 215 -35.19 10.45 27.39
CA ARG A 215 -35.49 11.19 28.61
C ARG A 215 -35.27 10.37 29.89
N ASN A 216 -35.26 9.04 29.83
CA ASN A 216 -35.08 8.20 31.01
C ASN A 216 -33.63 7.72 31.13
N ALA A 217 -32.87 8.37 32.01
CA ALA A 217 -31.45 8.11 32.24
C ALA A 217 -31.13 6.63 32.52
N ARG A 218 -32.03 5.88 33.18
CA ARG A 218 -31.81 4.45 33.48
C ARG A 218 -31.70 3.60 32.21
N TYR A 219 -32.54 3.89 31.22
CA TYR A 219 -32.51 3.18 29.96
C TYR A 219 -31.30 3.63 29.16
N VAL A 220 -31.01 4.94 29.10
CA VAL A 220 -29.82 5.48 28.41
C VAL A 220 -28.53 4.84 28.93
N LEU A 221 -28.43 4.64 30.25
CA LEU A 221 -27.32 3.91 30.86
C LEU A 221 -27.27 2.44 30.40
N LEU A 222 -28.40 1.72 30.33
CA LEU A 222 -28.43 0.34 29.80
C LEU A 222 -28.12 0.30 28.29
N TRP A 223 -28.58 1.29 27.52
CA TRP A 223 -28.28 1.48 26.09
C TRP A 223 -26.78 1.65 25.84
N LEU A 224 -26.04 2.26 26.77
CA LEU A 224 -24.59 2.42 26.62
C LEU A 224 -23.83 1.26 27.26
N ALA A 225 -24.21 0.86 28.47
CA ALA A 225 -23.46 -0.11 29.25
C ALA A 225 -23.46 -1.52 28.66
N ILE A 226 -24.59 -2.02 28.14
CA ILE A 226 -24.65 -3.39 27.61
C ILE A 226 -23.81 -3.53 26.33
N PRO A 227 -23.97 -2.67 25.30
CA PRO A 227 -23.16 -2.75 24.09
C PRO A 227 -21.67 -2.51 24.34
N LEU A 228 -21.31 -1.48 25.14
CA LEU A 228 -19.91 -1.19 25.47
C LEU A 228 -19.28 -2.27 26.34
N GLY A 229 -20.02 -2.78 27.33
CA GLY A 229 -19.58 -3.89 28.16
C GLY A 229 -19.38 -5.18 27.36
N GLY A 230 -20.30 -5.50 26.44
CA GLY A 230 -20.15 -6.64 25.54
C GLY A 230 -18.94 -6.50 24.62
N PHE A 231 -18.72 -5.31 24.05
CA PHE A 231 -17.51 -5.01 23.28
C PHE A 231 -16.24 -5.18 24.13
N ALA A 232 -16.20 -4.61 25.34
CA ALA A 232 -15.06 -4.70 26.25
C ALA A 232 -14.76 -6.15 26.70
N ILE A 233 -15.80 -6.95 26.95
CA ILE A 233 -15.66 -8.37 27.30
C ILE A 233 -15.04 -9.14 26.13
N VAL A 234 -15.51 -8.91 24.89
CA VAL A 234 -14.96 -9.62 23.73
C VAL A 234 -13.55 -9.11 23.43
N TYR A 235 -13.37 -7.80 23.26
CA TYR A 235 -12.10 -7.21 22.89
C TYR A 235 -11.05 -7.35 24.01
N TRP A 236 -11.17 -6.63 25.12
CA TRP A 236 -10.18 -6.73 26.19
C TRP A 236 -10.25 -8.06 26.93
N GLY A 237 -11.45 -8.49 27.35
CA GLY A 237 -11.62 -9.67 28.19
C GLY A 237 -11.17 -10.97 27.52
N ILE A 238 -11.61 -11.25 26.29
CA ILE A 238 -11.32 -12.51 25.61
C ILE A 238 -10.03 -12.42 24.79
N THR A 239 -9.82 -11.36 23.99
CA THR A 239 -8.65 -11.35 23.07
C THR A 239 -7.33 -11.03 23.76
N GLN A 240 -7.34 -10.26 24.85
CA GLN A 240 -6.12 -9.83 25.54
C GLN A 240 -5.99 -10.43 26.94
N TRP A 241 -7.00 -10.27 27.79
CA TRP A 241 -6.90 -10.63 29.21
C TRP A 241 -6.95 -12.13 29.43
N LEU A 242 -7.81 -12.87 28.71
CA LEU A 242 -7.93 -14.31 28.89
C LEU A 242 -6.60 -15.05 28.57
N PRO A 243 -5.91 -14.78 27.44
CA PRO A 243 -4.57 -15.33 27.22
C PRO A 243 -3.56 -14.95 28.30
N ALA A 244 -3.53 -13.68 28.75
CA ALA A 244 -2.65 -13.22 29.83
C ALA A 244 -2.90 -13.98 31.14
N LEU A 245 -4.15 -14.06 31.56
CA LEU A 245 -4.55 -14.76 32.76
C LEU A 245 -4.23 -16.27 32.69
N LEU A 246 -4.34 -16.89 31.51
CA LEU A 246 -3.93 -18.27 31.29
C LEU A 246 -2.41 -18.45 31.29
N ALA A 247 -1.65 -17.46 30.83
CA ALA A 247 -0.18 -17.42 30.92
C ALA A 247 0.31 -17.26 32.37
N GLY A 248 -0.54 -16.83 33.29
CA GLY A 248 -0.17 -16.52 34.67
C GLY A 248 0.07 -15.02 34.91
N ASP A 249 -0.26 -14.19 33.93
CA ASP A 249 -0.01 -12.75 33.94
C ASP A 249 -1.29 -11.97 34.30
N LEU A 250 -1.15 -10.96 35.16
CA LEU A 250 -2.24 -9.99 35.33
C LEU A 250 -2.29 -9.04 34.13
N PRO A 251 -3.46 -8.78 33.54
CA PRO A 251 -3.57 -8.00 32.30
C PRO A 251 -3.23 -6.51 32.44
N PHE A 252 -2.99 -6.02 33.66
CA PHE A 252 -2.67 -4.62 33.93
C PHE A 252 -1.16 -4.40 33.88
N ARG A 253 -0.73 -3.44 33.06
CA ARG A 253 0.67 -3.09 32.87
C ARG A 253 1.08 -1.86 33.65
N THR A 254 2.34 -1.84 34.10
CA THR A 254 2.99 -0.68 34.70
C THR A 254 3.35 0.36 33.62
N GLU A 255 3.79 1.54 34.04
CA GLU A 255 4.33 2.54 33.09
C GLU A 255 5.58 2.04 32.34
N ALA A 256 6.27 1.04 32.90
CA ALA A 256 7.41 0.38 32.26
C ALA A 256 6.99 -0.75 31.30
N ARG A 257 5.69 -0.93 31.07
CA ARG A 257 5.05 -1.95 30.21
C ARG A 257 5.15 -3.39 30.72
N GLU A 258 5.50 -3.58 31.99
CA GLU A 258 5.56 -4.90 32.63
C GLU A 258 4.19 -5.25 33.23
N HIS A 259 3.80 -6.52 33.20
CA HIS A 259 2.58 -6.96 33.87
C HIS A 259 2.74 -6.88 35.39
N LEU A 260 1.68 -6.54 36.13
CA LEU A 260 1.74 -6.39 37.59
C LEU A 260 2.11 -7.69 38.34
N ILE A 261 1.73 -8.83 37.79
CA ILE A 261 2.16 -10.16 38.20
C ILE A 261 2.42 -10.92 36.90
N GLU A 262 3.52 -11.66 36.83
CA GLU A 262 3.96 -12.41 35.65
C GLU A 262 4.20 -13.87 36.05
N ASP A 263 3.95 -14.79 35.11
CA ASP A 263 4.26 -16.22 35.22
C ASP A 263 3.80 -16.88 36.54
N SER A 264 2.65 -16.45 37.08
CA SER A 264 2.14 -16.95 38.36
C SER A 264 1.23 -18.18 38.20
N PRO A 265 1.62 -19.37 38.72
CA PRO A 265 0.74 -20.55 38.67
C PRO A 265 -0.56 -20.34 39.45
N VAL A 266 -0.56 -19.46 40.45
CA VAL A 266 -1.75 -19.10 41.23
C VAL A 266 -2.74 -18.34 40.34
N VAL A 267 -2.26 -17.39 39.52
CA VAL A 267 -3.12 -16.65 38.57
C VAL A 267 -3.71 -17.61 37.54
N THR A 268 -2.92 -18.52 36.97
CA THR A 268 -3.42 -19.55 36.06
C THR A 268 -4.48 -20.43 36.72
N LEU A 269 -4.21 -20.94 37.93
CA LEU A 269 -5.17 -21.78 38.67
C LEU A 269 -6.47 -21.02 38.97
N MET A 270 -6.38 -19.76 39.43
CA MET A 270 -7.55 -18.92 39.71
C MET A 270 -8.37 -18.66 38.44
N THR A 271 -7.71 -18.51 37.29
CA THR A 271 -8.37 -18.36 35.99
C THR A 271 -9.12 -19.62 35.58
N LEU A 272 -8.50 -20.79 35.73
CA LEU A 272 -9.15 -22.07 35.47
C LEU A 272 -10.34 -22.31 36.40
N LEU A 273 -10.20 -21.98 37.69
CA LEU A 273 -11.29 -22.05 38.68
C LEU A 273 -12.42 -21.07 38.33
N LEU A 274 -12.10 -19.86 37.85
CA LEU A 274 -13.09 -18.89 37.40
C LEU A 274 -13.85 -19.42 36.18
N LEU A 275 -13.16 -19.96 35.17
CA LEU A 275 -13.81 -20.58 34.00
C LEU A 275 -14.69 -21.77 34.42
N GLY A 276 -14.20 -22.61 35.33
CA GLY A 276 -14.97 -23.71 35.93
C GLY A 276 -16.21 -23.22 36.69
N PHE A 277 -16.08 -22.15 37.46
CA PHE A 277 -17.19 -21.50 38.16
C PHE A 277 -18.22 -20.92 37.18
N LEU A 278 -17.78 -20.25 36.11
CA LEU A 278 -18.67 -19.76 35.05
C LEU A 278 -19.39 -20.92 34.35
N GLY A 279 -18.71 -22.04 34.12
CA GLY A 279 -19.31 -23.28 33.59
C GLY A 279 -20.34 -23.89 34.55
N TRP A 280 -20.05 -23.93 35.85
CA TRP A 280 -20.99 -24.37 36.88
C TRP A 280 -22.20 -23.43 36.99
N GLN A 281 -21.99 -22.12 36.88
CA GLN A 281 -23.06 -21.13 36.85
C GLN A 281 -23.93 -21.28 35.60
N LEU A 282 -23.36 -21.63 34.46
CA LEU A 282 -24.11 -21.98 33.24
C LEU A 282 -24.98 -23.22 33.49
N TYR A 283 -24.41 -24.29 34.06
CA TYR A 283 -25.16 -25.49 34.42
C TYR A 283 -26.31 -25.18 35.38
N ARG A 284 -26.06 -24.39 36.43
CA ARG A 284 -27.10 -23.95 37.37
C ARG A 284 -28.16 -23.09 36.70
N ALA A 285 -27.77 -22.16 35.83
CA ALA A 285 -28.71 -21.32 35.10
C ALA A 285 -29.63 -22.16 34.20
N TYR A 286 -29.10 -23.19 33.55
CA TYR A 286 -29.87 -24.14 32.77
C TYR A 286 -30.85 -24.94 33.65
N ARG A 287 -30.36 -25.53 34.76
CA ARG A 287 -31.19 -26.30 35.71
C ARG A 287 -32.28 -25.47 36.38
N ALA A 288 -31.98 -24.21 36.69
CA ALA A 288 -32.90 -23.26 37.32
C ALA A 288 -33.76 -22.49 36.29
N GLN A 289 -33.72 -22.86 35.00
CA GLN A 289 -34.48 -22.22 33.92
C GLN A 289 -34.26 -20.70 33.80
N ARG A 290 -33.07 -20.20 34.18
CA ARG A 290 -32.67 -18.80 34.04
C ARG A 290 -32.15 -18.52 32.63
N ALA A 291 -33.07 -18.47 31.67
CA ALA A 291 -32.75 -18.41 30.23
C ALA A 291 -31.76 -17.30 29.84
N ALA A 292 -31.92 -16.08 30.36
CA ALA A 292 -31.04 -14.96 30.02
C ALA A 292 -29.59 -15.17 30.50
N THR A 293 -29.40 -15.71 31.70
CA THR A 293 -28.08 -16.01 32.25
C THR A 293 -27.44 -17.19 31.50
N ALA A 294 -28.22 -18.23 31.22
CA ALA A 294 -27.75 -19.38 30.45
C ALA A 294 -27.31 -18.96 29.04
N LEU A 295 -28.08 -18.10 28.37
CA LEU A 295 -27.75 -17.57 27.05
C LEU A 295 -26.48 -16.71 27.08
N ALA A 296 -26.36 -15.78 28.05
CA ALA A 296 -25.18 -14.92 28.15
C ALA A 296 -23.89 -15.72 28.39
N LEU A 297 -23.92 -16.69 29.30
CA LEU A 297 -22.76 -17.56 29.56
C LEU A 297 -22.46 -18.49 28.38
N SER A 298 -23.48 -19.04 27.73
CA SER A 298 -23.30 -19.85 26.52
C SER A 298 -22.68 -19.04 25.37
N ALA A 299 -23.11 -17.80 25.19
CA ALA A 299 -22.52 -16.89 24.21
C ALA A 299 -21.06 -16.57 24.53
N PHE A 300 -20.73 -16.31 25.81
CA PHE A 300 -19.34 -16.14 26.26
C PHE A 300 -18.47 -17.34 25.89
N PHE A 301 -18.90 -18.56 26.25
CA PHE A 301 -18.15 -19.78 25.90
C PHE A 301 -18.09 -20.04 24.39
N ALA A 302 -19.12 -19.65 23.63
CA ALA A 302 -19.09 -19.73 22.18
C ALA A 302 -18.04 -18.80 21.55
N VAL A 303 -17.91 -17.56 22.04
CA VAL A 303 -16.85 -16.64 21.59
C VAL A 303 -15.47 -17.21 21.94
N VAL A 304 -15.29 -17.69 23.18
CA VAL A 304 -14.03 -18.32 23.63
C VAL A 304 -13.70 -19.52 22.74
N LEU A 305 -14.68 -20.38 22.45
CA LEU A 305 -14.51 -21.53 21.57
C LEU A 305 -14.05 -21.12 20.17
N GLY A 306 -14.65 -20.09 19.56
CA GLY A 306 -14.20 -19.58 18.26
C GLY A 306 -12.78 -18.98 18.31
N PHE A 307 -12.46 -18.28 19.39
CA PHE A 307 -11.13 -17.69 19.61
C PHE A 307 -10.02 -18.75 19.75
N THR A 308 -10.35 -20.00 20.10
CA THR A 308 -9.35 -21.10 20.18
C THR A 308 -8.62 -21.38 18.87
N THR A 309 -9.08 -20.85 17.73
CA THR A 309 -8.33 -20.87 16.46
C THR A 309 -6.91 -20.29 16.59
N TYR A 310 -6.64 -19.40 17.55
CA TYR A 310 -5.29 -18.91 17.86
C TYR A 310 -4.33 -19.96 18.43
N ALA A 311 -4.82 -21.12 18.88
CA ALA A 311 -3.96 -22.25 19.17
C ALA A 311 -3.13 -22.67 17.95
N HIS A 312 -3.62 -22.44 16.72
CA HIS A 312 -2.84 -22.63 15.49
C HIS A 312 -1.53 -21.85 15.51
N VAL A 313 -1.55 -20.57 15.87
CA VAL A 313 -0.33 -19.73 15.91
C VAL A 313 0.69 -20.32 16.87
N LEU A 314 0.27 -20.69 18.08
CA LEU A 314 1.13 -21.30 19.09
C LEU A 314 1.72 -22.64 18.62
N ILE A 315 0.88 -23.53 18.06
CA ILE A 315 1.31 -24.84 17.56
C ILE A 315 2.29 -24.68 16.41
N ARG A 316 1.99 -23.80 15.45
CA ARG A 316 2.84 -23.59 14.28
C ARG A 316 4.13 -22.89 14.64
N ALA A 317 4.12 -21.90 15.53
CA ALA A 317 5.35 -21.27 16.01
C ALA A 317 6.32 -22.28 16.63
N ASN A 318 5.82 -23.24 17.41
CA ASN A 318 6.61 -24.33 18.00
C ASN A 318 7.09 -25.39 16.99
N SER A 319 6.57 -25.39 15.76
CA SER A 319 7.09 -26.21 14.66
C SER A 319 8.23 -25.54 13.87
N HIS A 320 8.62 -24.32 14.26
CA HIS A 320 9.68 -23.51 13.66
C HIS A 320 9.59 -23.38 12.11
N PRO A 321 8.44 -22.93 11.56
CA PRO A 321 8.29 -22.71 10.12
C PRO A 321 9.32 -21.68 9.60
N PRO A 322 9.60 -21.68 8.28
CA PRO A 322 10.45 -20.70 7.63
C PRO A 322 10.10 -19.26 8.04
N MET A 323 8.84 -18.88 7.90
CA MET A 323 8.29 -17.62 8.39
C MET A 323 7.64 -17.83 9.76
N ASN A 324 8.19 -17.17 10.78
CA ASN A 324 7.71 -17.26 12.16
C ASN A 324 7.79 -15.91 12.86
N GLU A 325 7.01 -14.92 12.41
CA GLU A 325 7.16 -13.56 12.93
C GLU A 325 6.91 -13.49 14.44
N ASN A 326 7.78 -12.75 15.16
CA ASN A 326 7.84 -12.64 16.63
C ASN A 326 8.06 -13.95 17.41
N GLU A 327 7.99 -15.11 16.76
CA GLU A 327 8.12 -16.44 17.37
C GLU A 327 7.25 -16.62 18.64
N PRO A 328 5.90 -16.58 18.52
CA PRO A 328 4.97 -16.75 19.63
C PRO A 328 4.86 -18.20 20.11
N THR A 329 5.94 -18.75 20.68
CA THR A 329 6.05 -20.14 21.14
C THR A 329 5.45 -20.40 22.52
N THR A 330 5.13 -19.35 23.28
CA THR A 330 4.49 -19.42 24.60
C THR A 330 3.25 -18.52 24.65
N LEU A 331 2.39 -18.70 25.66
CA LEU A 331 1.23 -17.82 25.85
C LEU A 331 1.65 -16.36 26.09
N ALA A 332 2.70 -16.12 26.88
CA ALA A 332 3.30 -14.79 27.10
C ALA A 332 3.68 -14.11 25.76
N ARG A 333 4.43 -14.82 24.89
CA ARG A 333 4.79 -14.28 23.57
C ARG A 333 3.59 -14.15 22.63
N LEU A 334 2.60 -15.02 22.75
CA LEU A 334 1.35 -14.90 22.00
C LEU A 334 0.60 -13.61 22.38
N ILE A 335 0.61 -13.19 23.64
CA ILE A 335 0.00 -11.92 24.06
C ILE A 335 0.76 -10.74 23.47
N SER A 336 2.10 -10.76 23.51
CA SER A 336 2.92 -9.72 22.87
C SER A 336 2.64 -9.61 21.38
N TYR A 337 2.51 -10.76 20.71
CA TYR A 337 2.12 -10.87 19.30
C TYR A 337 0.71 -10.30 19.05
N LEU A 338 -0.31 -10.76 19.79
CA LEU A 338 -1.69 -10.25 19.69
C LEU A 338 -1.79 -8.75 20.00
N GLY A 339 -0.99 -8.29 20.95
CA GLY A 339 -0.89 -6.90 21.40
C GLY A 339 -0.11 -6.00 20.45
N ARG A 340 0.55 -6.57 19.42
CA ARG A 340 1.28 -5.82 18.39
C ARG A 340 2.41 -4.95 18.97
N GLU A 341 3.04 -5.41 20.06
CA GLU A 341 4.00 -4.62 20.85
C GLU A 341 5.21 -4.16 20.05
N GLN A 342 5.64 -4.94 19.05
CA GLN A 342 6.77 -4.58 18.18
C GLN A 342 6.59 -3.25 17.44
N TYR A 343 5.34 -2.79 17.24
CA TYR A 343 5.05 -1.54 16.56
C TYR A 343 4.97 -0.33 17.52
N GLY A 344 5.15 -0.57 18.83
CA GLY A 344 4.97 0.43 19.88
C GLY A 344 3.50 0.74 20.19
N GLU A 345 3.30 1.71 21.10
CA GLU A 345 1.96 2.10 21.57
C GLU A 345 1.55 3.46 21.01
N ALA A 346 0.33 3.52 20.48
CA ALA A 346 -0.32 4.77 20.11
C ALA A 346 -1.11 5.32 21.31
N PRO A 347 -0.82 6.54 21.79
CA PRO A 347 -1.67 7.16 22.80
C PRO A 347 -3.05 7.48 22.22
N TRP A 348 -4.06 7.46 23.09
CA TRP A 348 -5.39 7.98 22.74
C TRP A 348 -5.37 9.50 22.54
N TRP A 349 -4.57 10.19 23.37
CA TRP A 349 -4.37 11.64 23.34
C TRP A 349 -2.94 12.00 23.79
N PRO A 350 -2.24 12.93 23.10
CA PRO A 350 -2.63 13.64 21.88
C PRO A 350 -2.72 12.72 20.65
N ARG A 351 -3.34 13.20 19.57
CA ARG A 351 -3.57 12.44 18.33
C ARG A 351 -2.33 12.41 17.44
N ARG A 352 -1.61 13.54 17.36
CA ARG A 352 -0.31 13.66 16.68
C ARG A 352 0.78 13.19 17.63
N TYR A 353 1.27 11.96 17.45
CA TYR A 353 2.13 11.31 18.44
C TYR A 353 3.47 10.78 17.93
N ARG A 354 3.72 10.66 16.62
CA ARG A 354 5.01 10.18 16.12
C ARG A 354 6.05 11.29 16.25
N TYR A 355 6.93 11.17 17.25
CA TYR A 355 7.94 12.18 17.60
C TYR A 355 9.36 11.74 17.26
N ASP A 356 9.52 10.44 17.06
CA ASP A 356 10.76 9.71 16.79
C ASP A 356 11.18 9.81 15.31
N ASP A 357 10.28 10.29 14.44
CA ASP A 357 10.50 10.39 13.01
C ASP A 357 10.25 11.83 12.51
N PRO A 358 11.32 12.53 12.02
CA PRO A 358 11.21 13.84 11.41
C PRO A 358 10.19 13.93 10.27
N TYR A 359 10.00 12.83 9.52
CA TYR A 359 9.07 12.79 8.39
C TYR A 359 7.64 13.08 8.82
N TYR A 360 7.18 12.49 9.93
CA TYR A 360 5.83 12.74 10.46
C TYR A 360 5.73 14.12 11.13
N SER A 361 6.72 14.48 11.94
CA SER A 361 6.67 15.75 12.70
C SER A 361 6.65 16.99 11.81
N GLN A 362 7.27 16.96 10.63
CA GLN A 362 7.20 18.03 9.63
C GLN A 362 5.76 18.25 9.13
N HIS A 363 5.00 17.18 8.87
CA HIS A 363 3.62 17.26 8.37
C HIS A 363 2.64 17.78 9.43
N TYR A 364 2.93 17.58 10.72
CA TYR A 364 2.07 18.05 11.81
C TYR A 364 1.95 19.56 11.89
N SER A 365 2.94 20.30 11.40
CA SER A 365 2.97 21.76 11.38
C SER A 365 1.77 22.37 10.62
N LYS A 366 1.25 21.66 9.61
CA LYS A 366 0.03 22.03 8.86
C LYS A 366 -1.18 22.24 9.79
N TYR A 367 -1.24 21.49 10.88
CA TYR A 367 -2.34 21.51 11.84
C TYR A 367 -2.11 22.45 13.02
N GLY A 368 -0.99 23.18 13.02
CA GLY A 368 -0.63 24.19 14.01
C GLY A 368 0.58 23.75 14.82
N VAL A 369 1.09 24.64 15.69
CA VAL A 369 2.31 24.41 16.46
C VAL A 369 2.29 23.03 17.11
N TRP A 370 3.35 22.25 16.86
CA TRP A 370 3.56 20.92 17.41
C TRP A 370 4.58 21.00 18.56
N TYR A 371 4.28 20.33 19.67
CA TYR A 371 5.15 20.30 20.85
C TYR A 371 5.61 18.85 21.07
N PRO A 372 6.89 18.52 20.81
CA PRO A 372 7.40 17.16 21.04
C PRO A 372 7.30 16.77 22.52
N PRO A 373 7.12 15.46 22.82
CA PRO A 373 7.14 14.98 24.19
C PRO A 373 8.56 15.06 24.77
N ARG A 374 8.66 15.15 26.10
CA ARG A 374 9.93 14.89 26.80
C ARG A 374 10.05 13.39 27.04
N ILE A 375 11.24 12.84 26.87
CA ILE A 375 11.49 11.43 27.17
C ILE A 375 11.93 11.32 28.63
N GLU A 376 11.12 10.66 29.44
CA GLU A 376 11.44 10.31 30.81
C GLU A 376 11.90 8.85 30.87
N ARG A 377 12.77 8.51 31.82
CA ARG A 377 13.24 7.14 32.02
C ARG A 377 12.50 6.53 33.20
N VAL A 378 11.73 5.48 32.93
CA VAL A 378 11.02 4.71 33.96
C VAL A 378 11.81 3.44 34.26
N GLN A 379 11.96 3.13 35.54
CA GLN A 379 12.69 1.94 35.98
C GLN A 379 11.79 0.69 35.94
N ARG A 380 12.33 -0.39 35.39
CA ARG A 380 11.76 -1.74 35.39
C ARG A 380 12.06 -2.50 36.66
N ARG A 381 11.42 -3.66 36.84
CA ARG A 381 11.67 -4.57 37.97
C ARG A 381 13.10 -5.06 38.05
N ASP A 382 13.73 -5.30 36.91
CA ASP A 382 15.12 -5.74 36.79
C ASP A 382 16.14 -4.61 37.01
N GLY A 383 15.66 -3.38 37.26
CA GLY A 383 16.48 -2.20 37.46
C GLY A 383 16.88 -1.46 36.19
N SER A 384 16.56 -1.99 35.00
CA SER A 384 16.80 -1.32 33.73
C SER A 384 15.88 -0.08 33.55
N LEU A 385 16.28 0.84 32.67
CA LEU A 385 15.56 2.10 32.42
C LEU A 385 14.99 2.12 31.01
N VAL A 386 13.69 2.33 30.88
CA VAL A 386 13.00 2.44 29.58
C VAL A 386 12.54 3.86 29.29
N PRO A 387 12.75 4.37 28.07
CA PRO A 387 12.26 5.68 27.66
C PRO A 387 10.73 5.68 27.50
N VAL A 388 10.06 6.61 28.16
CA VAL A 388 8.62 6.83 28.06
C VAL A 388 8.34 8.29 27.66
N PRO A 389 7.60 8.54 26.57
CA PRO A 389 7.27 9.90 26.13
C PRO A 389 6.19 10.54 27.02
N ARG A 390 6.46 11.73 27.55
CA ARG A 390 5.53 12.53 28.37
C ARG A 390 5.17 13.86 27.71
N TRP A 391 3.89 14.01 27.42
CA TRP A 391 3.31 15.17 26.75
C TRP A 391 2.94 16.26 27.75
N HIS A 392 3.86 17.21 27.95
CA HIS A 392 3.69 18.30 28.92
C HIS A 392 2.88 19.48 28.38
N ARG A 393 2.91 19.69 27.06
CA ARG A 393 2.21 20.78 26.37
C ARG A 393 1.53 20.21 25.13
N ILE A 394 0.23 20.44 25.00
CA ILE A 394 -0.57 19.94 23.87
C ILE A 394 -1.33 21.11 23.25
N ASN A 395 -1.23 21.26 21.94
CA ASN A 395 -2.02 22.23 21.19
C ASN A 395 -3.41 21.66 20.89
N LEU A 396 -4.37 21.83 21.80
CA LEU A 396 -5.72 21.29 21.67
C LEU A 396 -6.40 21.65 20.35
N ALA A 397 -6.31 22.92 19.92
CA ALA A 397 -6.90 23.36 18.66
C ALA A 397 -6.28 22.63 17.45
N GLY A 398 -4.96 22.42 17.47
CA GLY A 398 -4.26 21.66 16.42
C GLY A 398 -4.62 20.17 16.42
N GLU A 399 -4.79 19.55 17.59
CA GLU A 399 -5.25 18.15 17.69
C GLU A 399 -6.69 17.98 17.18
N LEU A 400 -7.60 18.89 17.52
CA LEU A 400 -8.99 18.85 17.03
C LEU A 400 -9.05 19.09 15.52
N ARG A 401 -8.22 20.00 14.99
CA ARG A 401 -8.10 20.21 13.55
C ARG A 401 -7.56 18.98 12.84
N TYR A 402 -6.53 18.35 13.38
CA TYR A 402 -5.98 17.09 12.87
C TYR A 402 -7.02 15.95 12.87
N LEU A 403 -7.76 15.80 13.97
CA LEU A 403 -8.86 14.84 14.08
C LEU A 403 -9.91 15.05 12.99
N TRP A 404 -10.36 16.29 12.79
CA TRP A 404 -11.43 16.58 11.83
C TRP A 404 -10.95 16.54 10.37
N GLU A 405 -9.90 17.29 10.04
CA GLU A 405 -9.44 17.44 8.66
C GLU A 405 -8.75 16.19 8.14
N TYR A 406 -7.91 15.54 8.95
CA TYR A 406 -7.19 14.35 8.52
C TYR A 406 -7.97 13.08 8.85
N GLN A 407 -8.21 12.79 10.14
CA GLN A 407 -8.69 11.46 10.53
C GLN A 407 -10.15 11.20 10.16
N ILE A 408 -11.02 12.22 10.18
CA ILE A 408 -12.43 12.08 9.79
C ILE A 408 -12.60 12.40 8.30
N SER A 409 -12.17 13.59 7.86
CA SER A 409 -12.46 14.05 6.50
C SER A 409 -11.61 13.35 5.45
N HIS A 410 -10.28 13.37 5.62
CA HIS A 410 -9.36 12.76 4.64
C HIS A 410 -9.33 11.23 4.70
N MET A 411 -9.33 10.63 5.90
CA MET A 411 -9.20 9.19 6.07
C MET A 411 -10.52 8.43 6.04
N TYR A 412 -11.67 9.02 6.35
CA TYR A 412 -12.95 8.30 6.31
C TYR A 412 -13.91 8.85 5.26
N LEU A 413 -14.28 10.13 5.36
CA LEU A 413 -15.29 10.71 4.45
C LEU A 413 -14.86 10.65 2.99
N ARG A 414 -13.58 10.88 2.69
CA ARG A 414 -13.02 10.73 1.34
C ARG A 414 -13.28 9.34 0.76
N TYR A 415 -12.93 8.27 1.48
CA TYR A 415 -13.15 6.89 1.02
C TYR A 415 -14.63 6.50 0.98
N PHE A 416 -15.42 6.96 1.95
CA PHE A 416 -16.87 6.79 1.90
C PHE A 416 -17.43 7.40 0.62
N LEU A 417 -16.98 8.61 0.25
CA LEU A 417 -17.41 9.27 -0.99
C LEU A 417 -16.82 8.63 -2.24
N TRP A 418 -15.63 8.03 -2.22
CA TRP A 418 -15.11 7.24 -3.34
C TRP A 418 -16.09 6.15 -3.78
N ASN A 419 -16.68 5.45 -2.81
CA ASN A 419 -17.60 4.34 -3.08
C ASN A 419 -18.96 4.78 -3.68
N TYR A 420 -19.40 6.03 -3.46
CA TYR A 420 -20.77 6.46 -3.81
C TYR A 420 -20.89 7.74 -4.66
N LEU A 421 -19.84 8.54 -4.74
CA LEU A 421 -19.70 9.65 -5.71
C LEU A 421 -18.75 9.29 -6.85
N GLY A 422 -17.67 8.55 -6.54
CA GLY A 422 -16.57 8.22 -7.45
C GLY A 422 -15.24 8.83 -6.98
N ARG A 423 -14.17 8.62 -7.75
CA ARG A 423 -12.80 9.03 -7.39
C ARG A 423 -12.08 9.76 -8.52
N MET A 424 -11.26 10.74 -8.15
CA MET A 424 -10.54 11.58 -9.11
C MET A 424 -9.32 10.89 -9.72
N SER A 425 -8.72 9.94 -9.01
CA SER A 425 -7.56 9.17 -9.46
C SER A 425 -7.37 7.95 -8.57
N ASP A 426 -6.58 6.97 -9.04
CA ASP A 426 -6.02 5.92 -8.20
C ASP A 426 -4.76 6.35 -7.41
N VAL A 427 -4.21 7.53 -7.72
CA VAL A 427 -3.06 8.11 -7.02
C VAL A 427 -3.41 8.45 -5.58
N GLN A 428 -2.46 8.17 -4.69
CA GLN A 428 -2.58 8.40 -3.26
C GLN A 428 -2.98 9.85 -2.94
N ASP A 429 -3.85 9.98 -1.95
CA ASP A 429 -4.45 11.23 -1.47
C ASP A 429 -5.40 11.91 -2.46
N ALA A 430 -5.77 11.27 -3.57
CA ALA A 430 -6.75 11.80 -4.51
C ALA A 430 -8.13 12.03 -3.86
N PRO A 431 -8.83 13.13 -4.17
CA PRO A 431 -10.16 13.39 -3.62
C PRO A 431 -11.25 12.54 -4.27
N ALA A 432 -12.45 12.58 -3.70
CA ALA A 432 -13.64 12.02 -4.35
C ALA A 432 -14.05 12.84 -5.57
N ALA A 433 -14.52 12.16 -6.61
CA ALA A 433 -15.04 12.83 -7.80
C ALA A 433 -16.47 13.27 -7.55
N GLY A 434 -16.70 14.58 -7.46
CA GLY A 434 -18.04 15.14 -7.40
C GLY A 434 -18.87 14.77 -8.64
N PRO A 435 -20.21 14.88 -8.58
CA PRO A 435 -21.09 14.50 -9.70
C PRO A 435 -20.81 15.20 -11.03
N LEU A 436 -20.25 16.42 -10.97
CA LEU A 436 -19.92 17.25 -12.12
C LEU A 436 -18.41 17.28 -12.44
N ALA A 437 -17.60 16.46 -11.76
CA ALA A 437 -16.16 16.41 -12.01
C ALA A 437 -15.86 16.12 -13.48
N THR A 438 -14.87 16.78 -14.04
CA THR A 438 -14.47 16.67 -15.43
C THR A 438 -13.09 16.05 -15.56
N LYS A 439 -12.70 15.67 -16.78
CA LYS A 439 -11.32 15.23 -17.06
C LYS A 439 -10.29 16.32 -16.72
N ARG A 440 -10.67 17.60 -16.86
CA ARG A 440 -9.80 18.73 -16.48
C ARG A 440 -9.53 18.75 -14.98
N ASP A 441 -10.55 18.48 -14.16
CA ASP A 441 -10.40 18.46 -12.70
C ASP A 441 -9.53 17.27 -12.24
N ALA A 442 -9.58 16.15 -12.96
CA ALA A 442 -8.82 14.93 -12.66
C ALA A 442 -7.40 14.95 -13.23
N LEU A 443 -7.13 15.79 -14.24
CA LEU A 443 -5.85 15.87 -14.92
C LEU A 443 -4.64 16.06 -13.99
N PRO A 444 -4.69 16.90 -12.94
CA PRO A 444 -3.55 17.09 -12.04
C PRO A 444 -3.07 15.84 -11.32
N TYR A 445 -3.92 14.81 -11.22
CA TYR A 445 -3.61 13.55 -10.56
C TYR A 445 -3.26 12.43 -11.54
N ASN A 446 -3.56 12.58 -12.83
CA ASN A 446 -3.48 11.48 -13.80
C ASN A 446 -2.62 11.81 -15.04
N TYR A 447 -2.00 12.99 -15.08
CA TYR A 447 -1.24 13.46 -16.25
C TYR A 447 -0.09 12.53 -16.65
N ASP A 448 0.46 11.77 -15.70
CA ASP A 448 1.56 10.82 -15.85
C ASP A 448 1.16 9.35 -15.61
N SER A 449 -0.13 9.07 -15.42
CA SER A 449 -0.58 7.74 -14.99
C SER A 449 -0.80 6.74 -16.12
N GLY A 450 -0.98 7.20 -17.36
CA GLY A 450 -1.38 6.35 -18.50
C GLY A 450 -2.87 5.95 -18.49
N TYR A 451 -3.61 6.34 -17.45
CA TYR A 451 -5.03 6.03 -17.25
C TYR A 451 -5.88 7.29 -17.09
N ALA A 452 -5.40 8.45 -17.55
CA ALA A 452 -6.16 9.71 -17.52
C ALA A 452 -7.51 9.63 -18.23
N ASP A 453 -7.68 8.68 -19.15
CA ASP A 453 -8.93 8.44 -19.84
C ASP A 453 -9.97 7.68 -19.00
N ALA A 454 -9.50 6.87 -18.03
CA ALA A 454 -10.33 6.14 -17.07
C ALA A 454 -10.82 7.02 -15.91
N PHE A 455 -10.20 8.19 -15.69
CA PHE A 455 -10.55 9.11 -14.61
C PHE A 455 -11.18 10.43 -15.13
N PRO A 456 -12.03 11.10 -14.31
CA PRO A 456 -12.54 10.63 -13.03
C PRO A 456 -13.55 9.49 -13.21
N VAL A 457 -13.53 8.52 -12.30
CA VAL A 457 -14.63 7.57 -12.17
C VAL A 457 -15.76 8.29 -11.45
N ARG A 458 -16.97 8.29 -12.04
CA ARG A 458 -18.11 9.04 -11.52
C ARG A 458 -19.33 8.15 -11.41
N PHE A 459 -19.95 8.20 -10.23
CA PHE A 459 -21.25 7.60 -9.97
C PHE A 459 -22.36 8.64 -9.90
N PHE A 460 -22.07 9.90 -10.24
CA PHE A 460 -23.02 11.02 -10.31
C PHE A 460 -23.79 11.32 -9.01
N GLY A 461 -23.31 10.77 -7.89
CA GLY A 461 -23.97 10.85 -6.58
C GLY A 461 -25.30 10.09 -6.48
N LEU A 462 -25.67 9.31 -7.50
CA LEU A 462 -26.91 8.54 -7.50
C LEU A 462 -26.94 7.43 -6.44
N PRO A 463 -25.85 6.64 -6.22
CA PRO A 463 -25.81 5.68 -5.11
C PRO A 463 -25.94 6.35 -3.75
N LEU A 464 -25.25 7.50 -3.56
CA LEU A 464 -25.33 8.28 -2.33
C LEU A 464 -26.76 8.74 -2.06
N LEU A 465 -27.43 9.32 -3.07
CA LEU A 465 -28.82 9.78 -2.95
C LEU A 465 -29.78 8.63 -2.62
N LEU A 466 -29.64 7.46 -3.27
CA LEU A 466 -30.44 6.28 -2.94
C LEU A 466 -30.24 5.83 -1.50
N GLY A 467 -28.99 5.81 -1.01
CA GLY A 467 -28.69 5.49 0.38
C GLY A 467 -29.31 6.49 1.36
N LEU A 468 -29.21 7.79 1.08
CA LEU A 468 -29.84 8.84 1.91
C LEU A 468 -31.37 8.73 1.93
N LEU A 469 -32.00 8.45 0.80
CA LEU A 469 -33.44 8.16 0.73
C LEU A 469 -33.78 6.93 1.59
N GLY A 470 -32.98 5.87 1.48
CA GLY A 470 -33.13 4.67 2.29
C GLY A 470 -33.03 4.91 3.80
N ILE A 471 -32.12 5.80 4.24
CA ILE A 471 -32.05 6.25 5.64
C ILE A 471 -33.37 6.92 6.04
N GLY A 472 -33.87 7.86 5.23
CA GLY A 472 -35.13 8.55 5.48
C GLY A 472 -36.31 7.59 5.60
N PHE A 473 -36.44 6.64 4.67
CA PHE A 473 -37.48 5.59 4.71
C PHE A 473 -37.33 4.67 5.93
N HIS A 474 -36.10 4.27 6.27
CA HIS A 474 -35.86 3.40 7.43
C HIS A 474 -36.28 4.10 8.73
N PHE A 475 -35.87 5.34 8.96
CA PHE A 475 -36.29 6.09 10.14
C PHE A 475 -37.79 6.41 10.15
N GLY A 476 -38.41 6.61 8.98
CA GLY A 476 -39.86 6.77 8.87
C GLY A 476 -40.64 5.50 9.24
N ARG A 477 -40.08 4.32 8.96
CA ARG A 477 -40.79 3.03 9.06
C ARG A 477 -40.46 2.21 10.32
N ASP A 478 -39.20 2.16 10.72
CA ASP A 478 -38.71 1.46 11.93
C ASP A 478 -37.49 2.19 12.52
N ARG A 479 -37.76 3.10 13.45
CA ARG A 479 -36.72 3.90 14.12
C ARG A 479 -35.75 3.05 14.94
N ARG A 480 -36.18 1.89 15.47
CA ARG A 480 -35.36 1.08 16.37
C ARG A 480 -34.23 0.42 15.60
N THR A 481 -34.56 -0.28 14.52
CA THR A 481 -33.55 -0.88 13.65
C THR A 481 -32.77 0.15 12.85
N ALA A 482 -33.36 1.32 12.55
CA ALA A 482 -32.61 2.42 11.96
C ALA A 482 -31.48 2.91 12.86
N TRP A 483 -31.73 3.04 14.18
CA TRP A 483 -30.69 3.35 15.16
C TRP A 483 -29.61 2.28 15.26
N VAL A 484 -30.00 0.99 15.25
CA VAL A 484 -29.03 -0.13 15.22
C VAL A 484 -28.09 0.01 14.03
N MET A 485 -28.62 0.22 12.83
CA MET A 485 -27.81 0.36 11.63
C MET A 485 -26.96 1.64 11.67
N LEU A 486 -27.50 2.77 12.15
CA LEU A 486 -26.74 4.00 12.28
C LEU A 486 -25.55 3.87 13.25
N VAL A 487 -25.75 3.26 14.41
CA VAL A 487 -24.66 3.04 15.36
C VAL A 487 -23.61 2.08 14.79
N THR A 488 -24.06 1.00 14.12
CA THR A 488 -23.15 0.06 13.45
C THR A 488 -22.33 0.75 12.36
N PHE A 489 -22.97 1.61 11.54
CA PHE A 489 -22.31 2.42 10.52
C PHE A 489 -21.24 3.35 11.11
N LEU A 490 -21.56 4.07 12.19
CA LEU A 490 -20.63 4.97 12.85
C LEU A 490 -19.46 4.22 13.51
N LEU A 491 -19.73 3.08 14.15
CA LEU A 491 -18.70 2.23 14.77
C LEU A 491 -17.70 1.69 13.76
N MET A 492 -18.18 1.21 12.62
CA MET A 492 -17.34 0.65 11.55
C MET A 492 -16.77 1.70 10.58
N GLY A 493 -17.11 2.97 10.77
CA GLY A 493 -16.68 4.09 9.93
C GLY A 493 -15.90 5.13 10.73
N VAL A 494 -16.57 6.23 11.08
CA VAL A 494 -15.98 7.37 11.79
C VAL A 494 -15.25 6.94 13.07
N LEU A 495 -15.89 6.15 13.93
CA LEU A 495 -15.29 5.75 15.21
C LEU A 495 -14.13 4.78 15.02
N ALA A 496 -14.15 3.94 13.97
CA ALA A 496 -12.99 3.12 13.61
C ALA A 496 -11.80 3.99 13.19
N ALA A 497 -12.03 5.07 12.44
CA ALA A 497 -10.97 6.02 12.06
C ALA A 497 -10.37 6.72 13.29
N ILE A 498 -11.21 7.11 14.25
CA ILE A 498 -10.76 7.68 15.52
C ILE A 498 -9.99 6.64 16.34
N ALA A 499 -10.48 5.41 16.46
CA ALA A 499 -9.84 4.35 17.22
C ALA A 499 -8.45 3.99 16.69
N GLN A 500 -8.28 3.93 15.36
CA GLN A 500 -7.00 3.57 14.74
C GLN A 500 -5.91 4.64 14.90
N ASN A 501 -6.28 5.89 15.19
CA ASN A 501 -5.35 7.02 15.31
C ASN A 501 -4.32 7.10 14.17
N GLN A 502 -4.78 6.99 12.92
CA GLN A 502 -3.90 6.99 11.74
C GLN A 502 -3.07 8.28 11.66
N GLN A 503 -1.80 8.12 11.29
CA GLN A 503 -0.80 9.19 11.24
C GLN A 503 -0.63 9.73 9.81
N LEU A 504 -0.30 11.03 9.67
CA LEU A 504 0.00 11.66 8.38
C LEU A 504 1.52 11.78 8.21
N PRO A 505 2.08 11.34 7.07
CA PRO A 505 1.42 10.66 5.95
C PRO A 505 1.24 9.15 6.20
N GLN A 506 0.36 8.52 5.42
CA GLN A 506 0.32 7.05 5.31
C GLN A 506 1.20 6.60 4.14
N PRO A 507 1.76 5.38 4.16
CA PRO A 507 2.53 4.86 3.02
C PRO A 507 1.65 4.44 1.83
N ARG A 508 0.34 4.24 2.06
CA ARG A 508 -0.66 3.87 1.04
C ARG A 508 -2.08 4.19 1.48
N GLU A 509 -3.04 4.04 0.58
CA GLU A 509 -4.47 4.14 0.88
C GLU A 509 -4.94 3.04 1.83
N ARG A 510 -5.91 3.36 2.70
CA ARG A 510 -6.38 2.56 3.85
C ARG A 510 -7.90 2.40 3.90
N ASP A 511 -8.57 2.48 2.75
CA ASP A 511 -10.03 2.44 2.62
C ASP A 511 -10.67 1.12 3.07
N TYR A 512 -9.96 0.00 2.89
CA TYR A 512 -10.37 -1.35 3.26
C TYR A 512 -10.70 -1.52 4.76
N PHE A 513 -10.21 -0.66 5.65
CA PHE A 513 -10.60 -0.70 7.07
C PHE A 513 -12.08 -0.40 7.31
N TYR A 514 -12.75 0.24 6.35
CA TYR A 514 -14.11 0.75 6.51
C TYR A 514 -15.19 -0.06 5.77
N VAL A 515 -14.82 -1.22 5.20
CA VAL A 515 -15.75 -2.07 4.41
C VAL A 515 -17.04 -2.43 5.16
N GLY A 516 -16.98 -2.57 6.49
CA GLY A 516 -18.16 -2.80 7.32
C GLY A 516 -19.19 -1.65 7.25
N SER A 517 -18.72 -0.39 7.25
CA SER A 517 -19.60 0.77 7.07
C SER A 517 -20.22 0.82 5.67
N PHE A 518 -19.49 0.37 4.65
CA PHE A 518 -19.97 0.35 3.28
C PHE A 518 -21.08 -0.69 3.07
N LEU A 519 -20.98 -1.85 3.73
CA LEU A 519 -22.07 -2.82 3.78
C LEU A 519 -23.34 -2.25 4.41
N VAL A 520 -23.23 -1.51 5.51
CA VAL A 520 -24.40 -0.88 6.15
C VAL A 520 -24.99 0.22 5.27
N PHE A 521 -24.16 0.98 4.55
CA PHE A 521 -24.69 1.98 3.62
C PHE A 521 -25.39 1.34 2.41
N CYS A 522 -24.85 0.25 1.86
CA CYS A 522 -25.49 -0.52 0.79
C CYS A 522 -26.82 -1.17 1.23
N PHE A 523 -26.96 -1.52 2.51
CA PHE A 523 -28.27 -1.87 3.08
C PHE A 523 -29.26 -0.71 2.92
N TRP A 524 -28.88 0.54 3.22
CA TRP A 524 -29.75 1.67 2.97
C TRP A 524 -29.99 1.93 1.49
N ILE A 525 -29.03 1.69 0.58
CA ILE A 525 -29.29 1.76 -0.87
C ILE A 525 -30.43 0.80 -1.26
N GLY A 526 -30.43 -0.43 -0.74
CA GLY A 526 -31.52 -1.39 -0.97
C GLY A 526 -32.87 -0.89 -0.43
N LEU A 527 -32.90 -0.30 0.76
CA LEU A 527 -34.14 0.32 1.30
C LEU A 527 -34.56 1.57 0.51
N GLY A 528 -33.61 2.31 -0.05
CA GLY A 528 -33.88 3.43 -0.96
C GLY A 528 -34.54 2.97 -2.25
N ALA A 529 -34.05 1.88 -2.85
CA ALA A 529 -34.68 1.25 -4.01
C ALA A 529 -36.11 0.77 -3.71
N TYR A 530 -36.35 0.23 -2.51
CA TYR A 530 -37.69 -0.09 -2.02
C TYR A 530 -38.57 1.17 -1.89
N GLY A 531 -38.02 2.27 -1.38
CA GLY A 531 -38.72 3.55 -1.26
C GLY A 531 -39.10 4.17 -2.60
N VAL A 532 -38.20 4.15 -3.58
CA VAL A 532 -38.44 4.65 -4.94
C VAL A 532 -39.55 3.83 -5.62
N THR A 533 -39.47 2.50 -5.52
CA THR A 533 -40.51 1.61 -6.07
C THR A 533 -41.86 1.84 -5.41
N GLU A 534 -41.90 2.06 -4.09
CA GLU A 534 -43.14 2.37 -3.36
C GLU A 534 -43.75 3.71 -3.82
N LEU A 535 -42.95 4.77 -3.96
CA LEU A 535 -43.41 6.05 -4.47
C LEU A 535 -43.98 5.93 -5.89
N LEU A 536 -43.34 5.15 -6.76
CA LEU A 536 -43.83 4.90 -8.11
C LEU A 536 -45.13 4.07 -8.10
N ARG A 537 -45.27 3.08 -7.23
CA ARG A 537 -46.52 2.31 -7.07
C ARG A 537 -47.68 3.21 -6.68
N GLN A 538 -47.43 4.20 -5.80
CA GLN A 538 -48.45 5.16 -5.41
C GLN A 538 -48.88 6.08 -6.57
N ARG A 539 -47.93 6.50 -7.42
CA ARG A 539 -48.20 7.34 -8.59
C ARG A 539 -48.83 6.58 -9.76
N LEU A 540 -48.41 5.33 -9.98
CA LEU A 540 -48.84 4.46 -11.08
C LEU A 540 -49.68 3.29 -10.55
N SER A 541 -50.64 3.59 -9.66
CA SER A 541 -51.43 2.58 -8.95
C SER A 541 -52.23 1.65 -9.86
N ARG A 542 -52.57 2.10 -11.07
CA ARG A 542 -53.26 1.29 -12.09
C ARG A 542 -52.36 0.31 -12.84
N LEU A 543 -51.03 0.49 -12.77
CA LEU A 543 -50.02 -0.30 -13.49
C LEU A 543 -48.90 -0.77 -12.54
N PRO A 544 -49.22 -1.57 -11.49
CA PRO A 544 -48.27 -1.89 -10.42
C PRO A 544 -47.04 -2.68 -10.92
N ALA A 545 -47.20 -3.54 -11.93
CA ALA A 545 -46.08 -4.28 -12.53
C ALA A 545 -45.08 -3.34 -13.22
N LEU A 546 -45.58 -2.34 -13.97
CA LEU A 546 -44.75 -1.32 -14.60
C LEU A 546 -44.07 -0.46 -13.55
N ALA A 547 -44.77 -0.06 -12.50
CA ALA A 547 -44.23 0.76 -11.42
C ALA A 547 -43.07 0.07 -10.69
N VAL A 548 -43.23 -1.21 -10.33
CA VAL A 548 -42.18 -2.01 -9.70
C VAL A 548 -41.02 -2.26 -10.65
N GLY A 549 -41.30 -2.66 -11.90
CA GLY A 549 -40.27 -2.87 -12.91
C GLY A 549 -39.44 -1.61 -13.18
N ALA A 550 -40.10 -0.46 -13.36
CA ALA A 550 -39.44 0.82 -13.56
C ALA A 550 -38.63 1.26 -12.33
N GLY A 551 -39.18 1.13 -11.12
CA GLY A 551 -38.45 1.51 -9.91
C GLY A 551 -37.20 0.67 -9.68
N ILE A 552 -37.28 -0.67 -9.83
CA ILE A 552 -36.11 -1.54 -9.73
C ILE A 552 -35.12 -1.27 -10.86
N GLY A 553 -35.58 -1.12 -12.10
CA GLY A 553 -34.73 -0.80 -13.24
C GLY A 553 -33.98 0.52 -13.05
N LEU A 554 -34.68 1.59 -12.65
CA LEU A 554 -34.07 2.90 -12.38
C LEU A 554 -33.08 2.84 -11.22
N SER A 555 -33.40 2.14 -10.13
CA SER A 555 -32.47 1.99 -9.00
C SER A 555 -31.25 1.13 -9.36
N ALA A 556 -31.43 0.08 -10.17
CA ALA A 556 -30.32 -0.74 -10.66
C ALA A 556 -29.38 0.06 -11.58
N LEU A 557 -29.95 0.86 -12.49
CA LEU A 557 -29.19 1.77 -13.34
C LEU A 557 -28.46 2.84 -12.53
N ALA A 558 -29.11 3.41 -11.52
CA ALA A 558 -28.57 4.48 -10.69
C ALA A 558 -27.40 4.04 -9.79
N ALA A 559 -27.47 2.83 -9.22
CA ALA A 559 -26.43 2.32 -8.32
C ALA A 559 -25.59 1.19 -8.95
N PRO A 560 -25.96 -0.11 -8.87
CA PRO A 560 -25.04 -1.19 -9.21
C PRO A 560 -24.53 -1.17 -10.65
N VAL A 561 -25.37 -0.84 -11.65
CA VAL A 561 -24.91 -0.80 -13.06
C VAL A 561 -23.96 0.38 -13.30
N ASN A 562 -24.31 1.56 -12.82
CA ASN A 562 -23.46 2.75 -12.89
C ASN A 562 -22.11 2.53 -12.18
N MET A 563 -22.13 1.89 -11.00
CA MET A 563 -20.93 1.52 -10.25
C MET A 563 -20.08 0.48 -11.00
N ALA A 564 -20.72 -0.55 -11.58
CA ALA A 564 -20.02 -1.54 -12.40
C ALA A 564 -19.34 -0.91 -13.63
N LEU A 565 -20.07 -0.05 -14.37
CA LEU A 565 -19.54 0.61 -15.57
C LEU A 565 -18.37 1.55 -15.25
N GLY A 566 -18.45 2.30 -14.14
CA GLY A 566 -17.36 3.19 -13.72
C GLY A 566 -16.18 2.44 -13.11
N GLY A 567 -16.44 1.35 -12.39
CA GLY A 567 -15.43 0.60 -11.63
C GLY A 567 -14.69 -0.47 -12.42
N TRP A 568 -15.26 -1.02 -13.50
CA TRP A 568 -14.72 -2.26 -14.12
C TRP A 568 -13.25 -2.17 -14.48
N ARG A 569 -12.85 -1.16 -15.25
CA ARG A 569 -11.47 -1.04 -15.74
C ARG A 569 -10.45 -0.88 -14.61
N ILE A 570 -10.79 -0.13 -13.56
CA ILE A 570 -9.83 0.19 -12.48
C ILE A 570 -9.71 -0.92 -11.43
N HIS A 571 -10.67 -1.86 -11.38
CA HIS A 571 -10.65 -3.03 -10.50
C HIS A 571 -10.28 -4.33 -11.23
N ASP A 572 -10.15 -4.29 -12.55
CA ASP A 572 -9.69 -5.45 -13.32
C ASP A 572 -8.21 -5.71 -13.02
N ARG A 573 -7.94 -6.81 -12.32
CA ARG A 573 -6.59 -7.31 -12.03
C ARG A 573 -6.20 -8.48 -12.94
N SER A 574 -7.07 -8.85 -13.89
CA SER A 574 -6.78 -9.94 -14.81
C SER A 574 -5.56 -9.59 -15.68
N GLY A 575 -4.66 -10.57 -15.83
CA GLY A 575 -3.43 -10.39 -16.61
C GLY A 575 -2.32 -9.59 -15.92
N ASN A 576 -2.51 -9.07 -14.71
CA ASN A 576 -1.44 -8.43 -13.97
C ASN A 576 -0.53 -9.49 -13.30
N TYR A 577 0.68 -9.67 -13.84
CA TYR A 577 1.70 -10.57 -13.29
C TYR A 577 2.87 -9.82 -12.64
N LEU A 578 2.80 -8.49 -12.54
CA LEU A 578 3.93 -7.66 -12.15
C LEU A 578 4.50 -8.03 -10.77
N PRO A 579 3.71 -8.32 -9.71
CA PRO A 579 4.29 -8.70 -8.43
C PRO A 579 5.15 -9.96 -8.50
N PHE A 580 4.69 -10.97 -9.25
CA PHE A 580 5.46 -12.20 -9.48
C PHE A 580 6.72 -11.91 -10.31
N ASP A 581 6.55 -11.24 -11.45
CA ASP A 581 7.64 -11.01 -12.41
C ASP A 581 8.74 -10.11 -11.81
N HIS A 582 8.36 -9.09 -11.05
CA HIS A 582 9.30 -8.21 -10.35
C HIS A 582 10.14 -8.94 -9.33
N SER A 583 9.52 -9.74 -8.45
CA SER A 583 10.25 -10.53 -7.48
C SER A 583 11.07 -11.66 -8.12
N TYR A 584 10.59 -12.25 -9.22
CA TYR A 584 11.35 -13.22 -10.01
C TYR A 584 12.64 -12.60 -10.57
N ASN A 585 12.53 -11.41 -11.17
CA ASN A 585 13.65 -10.70 -11.77
C ASN A 585 14.69 -10.29 -10.72
N ILE A 586 14.26 -9.88 -9.53
CA ILE A 586 15.16 -9.62 -8.38
C ILE A 586 15.91 -10.90 -7.99
N LEU A 587 15.21 -12.01 -7.75
CA LEU A 587 15.86 -13.28 -7.34
C LEU A 587 16.82 -13.79 -8.41
N GLN A 588 16.44 -13.74 -9.68
CA GLN A 588 17.27 -14.24 -10.76
C GLN A 588 18.49 -13.37 -11.07
N SER A 589 18.51 -12.13 -10.60
CA SER A 589 19.69 -11.29 -10.69
C SER A 589 20.80 -11.70 -9.70
N CYS A 590 20.45 -12.42 -8.63
CA CYS A 590 21.41 -12.85 -7.61
C CYS A 590 22.25 -14.06 -8.07
N GLU A 591 23.55 -14.07 -7.76
CA GLU A 591 24.37 -15.30 -7.80
C GLU A 591 23.86 -16.38 -6.83
N ARG A 592 24.32 -17.63 -7.01
CA ARG A 592 23.97 -18.76 -6.14
C ARG A 592 24.36 -18.51 -4.68
N ASP A 593 23.52 -18.96 -3.76
CA ASP A 593 23.70 -18.81 -2.31
C ASP A 593 23.83 -17.34 -1.88
N ALA A 594 23.25 -16.37 -2.58
CA ALA A 594 23.37 -14.96 -2.19
C ALA A 594 22.70 -14.62 -0.85
N ILE A 595 23.11 -13.50 -0.25
CA ILE A 595 22.36 -12.74 0.76
C ILE A 595 21.79 -11.51 0.06
N LEU A 596 20.48 -11.31 0.12
CA LEU A 596 19.77 -10.21 -0.52
C LEU A 596 19.10 -9.35 0.54
N PHE A 597 19.54 -8.11 0.68
CA PHE A 597 18.87 -7.10 1.50
C PHE A 597 17.68 -6.51 0.75
N THR A 598 16.52 -6.49 1.39
CA THR A 598 15.27 -5.90 0.89
C THR A 598 14.76 -4.84 1.85
N ASN A 599 13.87 -3.96 1.39
CA ASN A 599 13.29 -2.91 2.24
C ASN A 599 11.77 -2.82 2.08
N GLY A 600 11.05 -3.31 3.09
CA GLY A 600 9.58 -3.25 3.16
C GLY A 600 8.83 -4.39 2.46
N ASP A 601 7.50 -4.23 2.44
CA ASP A 601 6.53 -5.29 2.15
C ASP A 601 6.50 -5.69 0.67
N ASN A 602 6.42 -4.73 -0.25
CA ASN A 602 6.30 -4.99 -1.69
C ASN A 602 7.56 -5.59 -2.33
N ASP A 603 8.69 -5.44 -1.65
CA ASP A 603 9.95 -6.08 -2.01
C ASP A 603 9.98 -7.51 -1.45
N THR A 604 9.74 -7.65 -0.15
CA THR A 604 9.97 -8.91 0.59
C THR A 604 8.88 -9.96 0.41
N PHE A 605 7.60 -9.57 0.49
CA PHE A 605 6.52 -10.54 0.63
C PHE A 605 6.27 -11.38 -0.62
N PRO A 606 6.29 -10.81 -1.85
CA PRO A 606 6.20 -11.66 -3.03
C PRO A 606 7.47 -12.50 -3.24
N LEU A 607 8.66 -12.08 -2.78
CA LEU A 607 9.86 -12.94 -2.78
C LEU A 607 9.65 -14.17 -1.91
N TRP A 608 9.10 -14.01 -0.70
CA TRP A 608 8.77 -15.15 0.16
C TRP A 608 7.72 -16.07 -0.47
N TYR A 609 6.70 -15.52 -1.13
CA TYR A 609 5.78 -16.34 -1.93
C TYR A 609 6.51 -17.16 -3.01
N LEU A 610 7.42 -16.52 -3.76
CA LEU A 610 8.21 -17.21 -4.78
C LEU A 610 9.04 -18.35 -4.18
N GLN A 611 9.66 -18.15 -3.01
CA GLN A 611 10.47 -19.17 -2.35
C GLN A 611 9.62 -20.29 -1.72
N ASP A 612 8.59 -19.93 -0.95
CA ASP A 612 7.78 -20.87 -0.18
C ASP A 612 6.82 -21.67 -1.05
N VAL A 613 6.21 -21.01 -2.05
CA VAL A 613 5.16 -21.59 -2.89
C VAL A 613 5.71 -22.06 -4.23
N ALA A 614 6.37 -21.17 -4.98
CA ALA A 614 6.84 -21.49 -6.33
C ALA A 614 8.17 -22.26 -6.35
N GLY A 615 8.94 -22.23 -5.26
CA GLY A 615 10.24 -22.89 -5.15
C GLY A 615 11.38 -22.16 -5.85
N VAL A 616 11.20 -20.89 -6.22
CA VAL A 616 12.19 -20.10 -6.96
C VAL A 616 13.31 -19.67 -6.04
N ARG A 617 14.57 -19.95 -6.43
CA ARG A 617 15.79 -19.43 -5.78
C ARG A 617 15.79 -19.58 -4.26
N ARG A 618 15.45 -20.79 -3.79
CA ARG A 618 15.52 -21.18 -2.37
C ARG A 618 16.95 -21.15 -1.80
N ASP A 619 17.97 -21.03 -2.65
CA ASP A 619 19.37 -20.83 -2.24
C ASP A 619 19.64 -19.41 -1.71
N VAL A 620 18.88 -18.40 -2.15
CA VAL A 620 19.07 -17.00 -1.75
C VAL A 620 18.45 -16.75 -0.38
N ARG A 621 19.19 -16.07 0.50
CA ARG A 621 18.65 -15.60 1.79
C ARG A 621 18.21 -14.15 1.70
N VAL A 622 16.90 -13.95 1.78
CA VAL A 622 16.27 -12.63 1.87
C VAL A 622 16.39 -12.10 3.31
N VAL A 623 16.91 -10.88 3.44
CA VAL A 623 17.08 -10.14 4.69
C VAL A 623 16.32 -8.82 4.58
N ASN A 624 15.11 -8.77 5.14
CA ASN A 624 14.29 -7.56 5.19
C ASN A 624 14.85 -6.61 6.26
N LEU A 625 15.34 -5.45 5.84
CA LEU A 625 15.98 -4.48 6.73
C LEU A 625 14.98 -3.85 7.71
N SER A 626 13.72 -3.67 7.33
CA SER A 626 12.68 -3.17 8.22
C SER A 626 12.49 -4.11 9.42
N LEU A 627 12.41 -5.42 9.17
CA LEU A 627 12.41 -6.46 10.21
C LEU A 627 13.77 -6.63 10.88
N GLY A 628 14.86 -6.27 10.20
CA GLY A 628 16.23 -6.22 10.71
C GLY A 628 16.43 -5.27 11.89
N ASN A 629 15.42 -4.49 12.27
CA ASN A 629 15.41 -3.73 13.52
C ASN A 629 14.89 -4.52 14.73
N THR A 630 14.33 -5.70 14.51
CA THR A 630 13.76 -6.57 15.56
C THR A 630 14.73 -7.71 15.89
N LEU A 631 14.90 -7.98 17.19
CA LEU A 631 15.89 -8.97 17.64
C LEU A 631 15.52 -10.41 17.28
N TRP A 632 14.21 -10.72 17.32
CA TRP A 632 13.71 -12.05 16.95
C TRP A 632 14.05 -12.40 15.50
N TYR A 633 14.01 -11.42 14.60
CA TYR A 633 14.29 -11.65 13.18
C TYR A 633 15.78 -11.95 12.96
N ILE A 634 16.67 -11.19 13.60
CA ILE A 634 18.12 -11.41 13.56
C ILE A 634 18.47 -12.80 14.13
N ARG A 635 17.83 -13.19 15.24
CA ARG A 635 17.98 -14.53 15.82
C ARG A 635 17.59 -15.63 14.82
N GLN A 636 16.49 -15.44 14.09
CA GLN A 636 16.08 -16.41 13.05
C GLN A 636 17.04 -16.46 11.87
N LEU A 637 17.58 -15.32 11.42
CA LEU A 637 18.61 -15.29 10.38
C LEU A 637 19.88 -16.06 10.78
N LYS A 638 20.29 -15.93 12.05
CA LYS A 638 21.46 -16.62 12.62
C LYS A 638 21.29 -18.13 12.68
N HIS A 639 20.10 -18.61 13.08
CA HIS A 639 19.91 -20.00 13.49
C HIS A 639 19.13 -20.87 12.50
N LYS A 640 18.32 -20.30 11.61
CA LYS A 640 17.42 -21.07 10.72
C LYS A 640 17.99 -21.28 9.30
N GLU A 641 17.58 -22.39 8.69
CA GLU A 641 17.90 -22.80 7.30
C GLU A 641 16.61 -23.10 6.50
N PRO A 642 15.73 -22.10 6.29
CA PRO A 642 14.51 -22.26 5.49
C PRO A 642 14.81 -22.89 4.14
N HIS A 643 14.12 -24.00 3.83
CA HIS A 643 14.29 -24.78 2.61
C HIS A 643 15.73 -25.25 2.30
N GLY A 644 16.60 -25.34 3.32
CA GLY A 644 18.00 -25.73 3.15
C GLY A 644 18.94 -24.57 2.78
N ALA A 645 18.44 -23.33 2.75
CA ALA A 645 19.25 -22.15 2.51
C ALA A 645 20.25 -21.93 3.66
N LYS A 646 21.53 -21.68 3.33
CA LYS A 646 22.60 -21.45 4.32
C LYS A 646 22.23 -20.36 5.33
N ARG A 647 22.58 -20.54 6.60
CA ARG A 647 22.42 -19.53 7.68
C ARG A 647 23.16 -18.24 7.33
N ILE A 648 22.72 -17.14 7.96
CA ILE A 648 23.49 -15.90 7.92
C ILE A 648 24.54 -15.96 9.04
N PRO A 649 25.85 -15.87 8.71
CA PRO A 649 26.88 -15.87 9.75
C PRO A 649 26.83 -14.53 10.50
N LEU A 650 26.59 -14.58 11.80
CA LEU A 650 26.46 -13.39 12.66
C LEU A 650 27.27 -13.56 13.95
N SER A 651 27.96 -12.50 14.38
CA SER A 651 28.77 -12.50 15.61
C SER A 651 28.02 -12.07 16.86
N PHE A 652 26.82 -11.51 16.72
CA PHE A 652 26.01 -11.07 17.86
C PHE A 652 25.79 -12.24 18.84
N PRO A 653 26.07 -12.07 20.14
CA PRO A 653 25.82 -13.10 21.13
C PRO A 653 24.31 -13.35 21.26
N ASP A 654 23.91 -14.59 21.58
CA ASP A 654 22.48 -14.94 21.60
C ASP A 654 21.72 -14.15 22.69
N GLU A 655 22.38 -13.82 23.80
CA GLU A 655 21.82 -13.02 24.89
C GLU A 655 21.46 -11.59 24.44
N ALA A 656 22.14 -11.06 23.41
CA ALA A 656 21.84 -9.75 22.84
C ALA A 656 20.62 -9.76 21.91
N LEU A 657 20.12 -10.96 21.55
CA LEU A 657 19.02 -11.16 20.62
C LEU A 657 17.75 -11.73 21.29
N GLU A 658 17.75 -11.89 22.62
CA GLU A 658 16.66 -12.55 23.36
C GLU A 658 15.49 -11.63 23.71
N SER A 659 15.80 -10.43 24.21
CA SER A 659 14.80 -9.46 24.65
C SER A 659 15.28 -8.06 24.34
N GLU A 660 14.41 -7.24 23.72
CA GLU A 660 14.69 -5.84 23.39
C GLU A 660 14.95 -4.97 24.63
N ASP A 661 14.48 -5.46 25.76
CA ASP A 661 14.51 -4.75 27.03
C ASP A 661 15.75 -5.06 27.86
N SER A 662 16.53 -6.07 27.47
CA SER A 662 17.77 -6.43 28.15
C SER A 662 18.78 -5.28 28.04
N PRO A 663 19.51 -4.93 29.11
CA PRO A 663 20.65 -4.02 29.03
C PRO A 663 21.76 -4.51 28.06
N ARG A 664 21.76 -5.80 27.73
CA ARG A 664 22.70 -6.42 26.77
C ARG A 664 22.11 -6.54 25.36
N ALA A 665 20.87 -6.10 25.15
CA ALA A 665 20.21 -6.14 23.86
C ALA A 665 21.00 -5.39 22.80
N LEU A 666 20.93 -5.86 21.55
CA LEU A 666 21.44 -5.11 20.42
C LEU A 666 20.58 -3.87 20.19
N GLN A 667 21.07 -2.70 20.61
CA GLN A 667 20.35 -1.44 20.52
C GLN A 667 20.94 -0.49 19.45
N PRO A 668 20.12 0.47 18.97
CA PRO A 668 20.62 1.60 18.18
C PRO A 668 21.69 2.38 18.94
N GLU A 669 22.64 2.93 18.22
CA GLU A 669 23.78 3.65 18.80
C GLU A 669 23.97 5.00 18.10
N VAL A 670 24.24 6.07 18.85
CA VAL A 670 24.60 7.37 18.28
C VAL A 670 26.10 7.58 18.38
N GLY A 671 26.75 7.94 17.28
CA GLY A 671 28.17 8.21 17.28
C GLY A 671 28.67 8.85 15.98
N PRO A 672 29.98 9.17 15.90
CA PRO A 672 30.59 9.65 14.65
C PRO A 672 30.69 8.49 13.64
N ALA A 673 30.95 8.85 12.38
CA ALA A 673 31.32 7.90 11.32
C ALA A 673 32.53 7.05 11.73
N ARG A 674 32.59 5.80 11.26
CA ARG A 674 33.64 4.83 11.63
C ARG A 674 34.36 4.32 10.40
N GLU A 675 35.69 4.34 10.42
CA GLU A 675 36.47 3.64 9.40
C GLU A 675 36.46 2.14 9.66
N VAL A 676 35.95 1.37 8.69
CA VAL A 676 35.84 -0.09 8.78
C VAL A 676 36.84 -0.72 7.82
N SER A 677 37.53 -1.77 8.28
CA SER A 677 38.43 -2.55 7.45
C SER A 677 38.20 -4.05 7.59
N ILE A 678 37.83 -4.71 6.50
CA ILE A 678 37.46 -6.13 6.45
C ILE A 678 38.52 -6.90 5.66
N PRO A 679 39.14 -7.98 6.20
CA PRO A 679 40.04 -8.82 5.43
C PRO A 679 39.28 -9.57 4.33
N VAL A 680 39.82 -9.61 3.12
CA VAL A 680 39.21 -10.27 1.96
C VAL A 680 40.27 -11.15 1.29
N ARG A 681 39.90 -12.38 0.94
CA ARG A 681 40.82 -13.30 0.26
C ARG A 681 41.22 -12.73 -1.11
N ARG A 682 42.49 -12.92 -1.47
CA ARG A 682 43.06 -12.35 -2.69
C ARG A 682 42.35 -12.82 -3.97
N ASP A 683 41.98 -14.10 -4.04
CA ASP A 683 41.24 -14.68 -5.18
C ASP A 683 39.87 -14.01 -5.38
N ILE A 684 39.23 -13.54 -4.30
CA ILE A 684 37.97 -12.79 -4.40
C ILE A 684 38.25 -11.39 -4.95
N LEU A 685 39.26 -10.69 -4.44
CA LEU A 685 39.61 -9.35 -4.91
C LEU A 685 40.00 -9.32 -6.39
N GLU A 686 40.68 -10.35 -6.88
CA GLU A 686 41.08 -10.50 -8.28
C GLU A 686 39.88 -10.54 -9.25
N ARG A 687 38.67 -10.87 -8.76
CA ARG A 687 37.42 -10.80 -9.54
C ARG A 687 36.93 -9.36 -9.78
N PHE A 688 37.39 -8.40 -8.96
CA PHE A 688 36.85 -7.03 -8.94
C PHE A 688 37.89 -5.95 -9.26
N THR A 689 39.19 -6.26 -9.17
CA THR A 689 40.25 -5.31 -9.50
C THR A 689 41.51 -6.01 -9.98
N GLN A 690 42.27 -5.32 -10.83
CA GLN A 690 43.63 -5.69 -11.22
C GLN A 690 44.70 -4.85 -10.50
N ASP A 691 44.28 -3.94 -9.60
CA ASP A 691 45.20 -3.06 -8.87
C ASP A 691 46.06 -3.86 -7.88
N THR A 692 47.34 -3.99 -8.20
CA THR A 692 48.31 -4.73 -7.38
C THR A 692 48.45 -4.19 -5.95
N ALA A 693 48.18 -2.92 -5.69
CA ALA A 693 48.24 -2.35 -4.34
C ALA A 693 47.09 -2.86 -3.48
N ILE A 694 45.86 -2.82 -4.00
CA ILE A 694 44.67 -3.34 -3.32
C ILE A 694 44.78 -4.86 -3.12
N LEU A 695 45.27 -5.59 -4.13
CA LEU A 695 45.50 -7.03 -4.05
C LEU A 695 46.54 -7.42 -3.00
N ARG A 696 47.59 -6.61 -2.82
CA ARG A 696 48.61 -6.82 -1.77
C ARG A 696 48.08 -6.50 -0.39
N GLU A 697 47.25 -5.47 -0.25
CA GLU A 697 46.64 -5.12 1.02
C GLU A 697 45.69 -6.21 1.51
N GLY A 698 44.88 -6.78 0.62
CA GLY A 698 43.99 -7.89 0.96
C GLY A 698 42.82 -7.48 1.86
N ARG A 699 42.36 -6.23 1.78
CA ARG A 699 41.31 -5.68 2.66
C ARG A 699 40.36 -4.75 1.90
N MET A 700 39.09 -4.80 2.28
CA MET A 700 38.13 -3.74 1.98
C MET A 700 38.27 -2.63 3.03
N ARG A 701 38.15 -1.36 2.62
CA ARG A 701 38.02 -0.20 3.51
C ARG A 701 36.85 0.67 3.08
N PHE A 702 36.04 1.12 4.03
CA PHE A 702 34.99 2.11 3.79
C PHE A 702 34.62 2.85 5.08
N THR A 703 34.01 4.02 4.93
CA THR A 703 33.47 4.81 6.04
C THR A 703 32.05 4.37 6.35
N PHE A 704 31.86 3.68 7.46
CA PHE A 704 30.54 3.27 7.95
C PHE A 704 29.79 4.47 8.55
N VAL A 705 28.61 4.75 8.00
CA VAL A 705 27.71 5.83 8.43
C VAL A 705 26.32 5.30 8.71
N GLY A 706 25.60 5.95 9.62
CA GLY A 706 24.19 5.65 9.91
C GLY A 706 23.26 6.73 9.34
N MET A 707 22.06 6.85 9.89
CA MET A 707 21.14 7.96 9.57
C MET A 707 21.68 9.28 10.18
N PRO A 708 21.80 10.37 9.42
CA PRO A 708 22.22 11.66 9.97
C PRO A 708 21.33 12.10 11.15
N TRP A 709 21.91 12.34 12.32
CA TRP A 709 21.17 12.62 13.54
C TRP A 709 21.27 14.09 13.97
N ARG A 710 22.50 14.60 14.18
CA ARG A 710 22.75 15.97 14.60
C ARG A 710 24.16 16.42 14.24
N GLN A 711 24.35 17.72 14.01
CA GLN A 711 25.66 18.35 13.98
C GLN A 711 26.10 18.74 15.39
N GLU A 712 27.27 18.27 15.84
CA GLU A 712 27.87 18.63 17.11
C GLU A 712 29.34 19.01 16.89
N GLN A 713 29.73 20.21 17.33
CA GLN A 713 31.11 20.72 17.19
C GLN A 713 31.68 20.64 15.75
N GLY A 714 30.83 20.86 14.73
CA GLY A 714 31.23 20.79 13.32
C GLY A 714 31.37 19.38 12.75
N ARG A 715 31.00 18.33 13.50
CA ARG A 715 30.96 16.94 13.05
C ARG A 715 29.52 16.43 13.00
N THR A 716 29.22 15.62 11.99
CA THR A 716 27.93 14.94 11.90
C THR A 716 27.94 13.69 12.77
N LEU A 717 27.02 13.63 13.73
CA LEU A 717 26.70 12.41 14.45
C LEU A 717 25.61 11.64 13.69
N TYR A 718 25.77 10.33 13.68
CA TYR A 718 24.88 9.38 13.02
C TYR A 718 24.19 8.50 14.06
N LEU A 719 22.91 8.20 13.79
CA LEU A 719 22.17 7.13 14.46
C LEU A 719 22.40 5.84 13.66
N PHE A 720 23.16 4.92 14.24
CA PHE A 720 23.34 3.57 13.74
C PHE A 720 22.18 2.70 14.25
N ARG A 721 21.21 2.44 13.37
CA ARG A 721 20.08 1.56 13.66
C ARG A 721 20.57 0.11 13.78
N VAL A 722 19.74 -0.74 14.36
CA VAL A 722 20.05 -2.17 14.49
C VAL A 722 20.27 -2.80 13.10
N GLN A 723 19.45 -2.44 12.10
CA GLN A 723 19.64 -2.89 10.72
C GLN A 723 21.00 -2.48 10.11
N ASP A 724 21.53 -1.29 10.45
CA ASP A 724 22.81 -0.81 9.91
C ASP A 724 23.97 -1.65 10.50
N LYS A 725 23.86 -2.00 11.79
CA LYS A 725 24.80 -2.89 12.50
C LYS A 725 24.72 -4.31 11.96
N LEU A 726 23.53 -4.79 11.61
CA LEU A 726 23.31 -6.09 10.97
C LEU A 726 24.04 -6.18 9.61
N ILE A 727 23.90 -5.16 8.75
CA ILE A 727 24.62 -5.11 7.46
C ILE A 727 26.12 -5.20 7.68
N LEU A 728 26.65 -4.38 8.60
CA LEU A 728 28.08 -4.36 8.91
C LEU A 728 28.59 -5.73 9.40
N ASP A 729 27.88 -6.36 10.34
CA ASP A 729 28.28 -7.67 10.88
C ASP A 729 28.25 -8.75 9.80
N ILE A 730 27.22 -8.79 8.96
CA ILE A 730 27.15 -9.72 7.82
C ILE A 730 28.38 -9.58 6.93
N LEU A 731 28.79 -8.36 6.58
CA LEU A 731 29.98 -8.15 5.74
C LEU A 731 31.27 -8.60 6.45
N GLN A 732 31.40 -8.34 7.76
CA GLN A 732 32.55 -8.74 8.56
C GLN A 732 32.69 -10.26 8.72
N GLN A 733 31.56 -10.97 8.86
CA GLN A 733 31.53 -12.42 9.03
C GLN A 733 31.65 -13.15 7.69
N THR A 734 30.92 -12.72 6.65
CA THR A 734 30.95 -13.37 5.33
C THR A 734 32.26 -13.14 4.59
N ARG A 735 32.92 -11.99 4.79
CA ARG A 735 34.16 -11.60 4.11
C ARG A 735 34.10 -11.80 2.59
N PHE A 736 32.92 -11.58 2.01
CA PHE A 736 32.62 -11.74 0.58
C PHE A 736 32.79 -13.17 0.03
N GLU A 737 32.95 -14.19 0.88
CA GLU A 737 32.93 -15.60 0.45
C GLU A 737 31.53 -16.03 -0.02
N ARG A 738 30.52 -15.29 0.42
CA ARG A 738 29.13 -15.40 0.00
C ARG A 738 28.73 -14.07 -0.66
N PRO A 739 28.09 -14.07 -1.84
CA PRO A 739 27.64 -12.83 -2.48
C PRO A 739 26.61 -12.08 -1.63
N VAL A 740 26.74 -10.75 -1.51
CA VAL A 740 25.83 -9.90 -0.76
C VAL A 740 25.32 -8.77 -1.65
N TYR A 741 24.01 -8.56 -1.65
CA TYR A 741 23.33 -7.61 -2.52
C TYR A 741 22.33 -6.75 -1.75
N PHE A 742 22.08 -5.54 -2.27
CA PHE A 742 20.84 -4.81 -2.03
C PHE A 742 19.90 -4.99 -3.22
N ALA A 743 18.60 -5.18 -2.98
CA ALA A 743 17.60 -5.06 -4.04
C ALA A 743 17.56 -3.62 -4.58
N ILE A 744 17.21 -3.43 -5.85
CA ILE A 744 17.13 -2.09 -6.47
C ILE A 744 16.15 -1.13 -5.78
N THR A 745 15.19 -1.70 -5.03
CA THR A 745 14.18 -0.99 -4.22
C THR A 745 14.71 -0.47 -2.89
N VAL A 746 15.93 -0.86 -2.49
CA VAL A 746 16.56 -0.36 -1.27
C VAL A 746 17.11 1.05 -1.51
N GLY A 747 16.71 2.00 -0.68
CA GLY A 747 17.17 3.39 -0.75
C GLY A 747 18.59 3.59 -0.22
N SER A 748 19.24 4.68 -0.65
CA SER A 748 20.60 5.03 -0.22
C SER A 748 20.73 5.29 1.28
N ASP A 749 19.62 5.60 1.96
CA ASP A 749 19.56 5.75 3.42
C ASP A 749 19.84 4.44 4.18
N ALA A 750 19.81 3.30 3.50
CA ALA A 750 20.11 1.98 4.07
C ALA A 750 21.49 1.43 3.66
N TYR A 751 22.24 2.09 2.77
CA TYR A 751 23.54 1.59 2.29
C TYR A 751 24.68 1.72 3.30
N ALA A 752 24.49 2.48 4.37
CA ALA A 752 25.44 2.61 5.48
C ALA A 752 26.90 2.98 5.07
N GLY A 753 27.05 3.76 4.00
CA GLY A 753 28.35 4.23 3.47
C GLY A 753 28.97 3.32 2.40
N LEU A 754 28.23 2.32 1.91
CA LEU A 754 28.68 1.37 0.90
C LEU A 754 28.50 1.86 -0.55
N ASP A 755 28.00 3.07 -0.78
CA ASP A 755 27.62 3.60 -2.09
C ASP A 755 28.71 3.42 -3.17
N ARG A 756 29.98 3.68 -2.80
CA ARG A 756 31.14 3.54 -3.69
C ARG A 756 31.52 2.09 -4.01
N HIS A 757 31.01 1.14 -3.24
CA HIS A 757 31.27 -0.28 -3.37
C HIS A 757 30.16 -1.02 -4.11
N LEU A 758 29.12 -0.32 -4.56
CA LEU A 758 28.00 -0.95 -5.27
C LEU A 758 28.32 -1.13 -6.76
N ARG A 759 28.00 -2.31 -7.27
CA ARG A 759 27.96 -2.62 -8.71
C ARG A 759 26.59 -3.19 -9.06
N LEU A 760 25.95 -2.64 -10.06
CA LEU A 760 24.62 -3.03 -10.50
C LEU A 760 24.70 -4.29 -11.39
N GLU A 761 23.95 -5.33 -11.01
CA GLU A 761 23.87 -6.64 -11.66
C GLU A 761 22.38 -7.01 -11.80
N GLY A 762 21.79 -6.81 -12.98
CA GLY A 762 20.34 -6.94 -13.15
C GLY A 762 19.55 -5.99 -12.24
N MET A 763 18.65 -6.53 -11.41
CA MET A 763 17.82 -5.77 -10.44
C MET A 763 18.41 -5.72 -9.02
N VAL A 764 19.70 -5.99 -8.86
CA VAL A 764 20.36 -5.96 -7.55
C VAL A 764 21.69 -5.20 -7.60
N TYR A 765 22.04 -4.53 -6.51
CA TYR A 765 23.34 -3.91 -6.29
C TYR A 765 24.24 -4.86 -5.51
N ARG A 766 25.27 -5.41 -6.15
CA ARG A 766 26.33 -6.18 -5.48
C ARG A 766 27.17 -5.25 -4.62
N ILE A 767 27.39 -5.66 -3.37
CA ILE A 767 28.39 -5.04 -2.50
C ILE A 767 29.75 -5.65 -2.85
N CYS A 768 30.64 -4.85 -3.43
CA CYS A 768 31.97 -5.28 -3.86
C CYS A 768 33.04 -4.94 -2.80
N PRO A 769 34.06 -5.80 -2.63
CA PRO A 769 35.12 -5.56 -1.64
C PRO A 769 36.09 -4.43 -2.01
N VAL A 770 35.94 -3.85 -3.20
CA VAL A 770 36.76 -2.73 -3.71
C VAL A 770 35.84 -1.65 -4.29
N PRO A 771 36.22 -0.36 -4.21
CA PRO A 771 35.44 0.70 -4.82
C PRO A 771 35.22 0.44 -6.31
N GLN A 772 33.98 0.60 -6.77
CA GLN A 772 33.57 0.38 -8.15
C GLN A 772 33.34 1.70 -8.90
N SER A 773 33.09 2.80 -8.17
CA SER A 773 32.91 4.13 -8.75
C SER A 773 33.88 5.14 -8.10
N SER A 774 34.34 6.11 -8.90
CA SER A 774 35.24 7.19 -8.45
C SER A 774 34.51 8.33 -7.71
N GLY A 775 33.18 8.22 -7.52
CA GLY A 775 32.36 9.16 -6.74
C GLY A 775 31.74 10.33 -7.51
N GLN A 776 31.96 10.42 -8.83
CA GLN A 776 31.24 11.37 -9.71
C GLN A 776 30.84 10.79 -11.08
N GLN A 777 31.15 9.52 -11.35
CA GLN A 777 30.81 8.84 -12.59
C GLN A 777 29.56 7.97 -12.44
N MET A 778 28.99 7.59 -13.59
CA MET A 778 27.91 6.62 -13.72
C MET A 778 28.13 5.41 -12.81
N GLU A 779 27.07 4.94 -12.16
CA GLU A 779 27.11 3.76 -11.30
C GLU A 779 27.80 2.59 -12.02
N ALA A 780 28.61 1.83 -11.31
CA ALA A 780 29.29 0.68 -11.89
C ALA A 780 28.28 -0.40 -12.27
N ILE A 781 28.45 -1.02 -13.44
CA ILE A 781 27.56 -2.05 -13.98
C ILE A 781 28.40 -3.27 -14.34
N ASP A 782 27.89 -4.48 -14.05
CA ASP A 782 28.42 -5.69 -14.67
C ASP A 782 27.76 -5.90 -16.04
N PRO A 783 28.50 -5.70 -17.15
CA PRO A 783 27.88 -5.71 -18.47
C PRO A 783 27.42 -7.10 -18.90
N THR A 784 28.02 -8.17 -18.38
CA THR A 784 27.67 -9.54 -18.79
C THR A 784 26.34 -9.96 -18.18
N VAL A 785 26.21 -9.75 -16.87
CA VAL A 785 24.97 -10.07 -16.16
C VAL A 785 23.84 -9.15 -16.63
N MET A 786 24.12 -7.85 -16.79
CA MET A 786 23.11 -6.88 -17.22
C MET A 786 22.58 -7.19 -18.62
N GLU A 787 23.45 -7.50 -19.58
CA GLU A 787 23.04 -7.88 -20.95
C GLU A 787 22.15 -9.11 -20.93
N ALA A 788 22.57 -10.16 -20.21
CA ALA A 788 21.83 -11.41 -20.11
C ALA A 788 20.44 -11.20 -19.50
N CYS A 789 20.33 -10.38 -18.44
CA CYS A 789 19.06 -10.08 -17.81
C CYS A 789 18.12 -9.27 -18.72
N LEU A 790 18.63 -8.21 -19.36
CA LEU A 790 17.80 -7.26 -20.12
C LEU A 790 17.40 -7.74 -21.51
N LEU A 791 18.23 -8.56 -22.17
CA LEU A 791 18.00 -9.00 -23.55
C LEU A 791 17.42 -10.43 -23.65
N ASN A 792 17.59 -11.28 -22.63
CA ASN A 792 16.97 -12.63 -22.60
C ASN A 792 15.63 -12.61 -21.88
N VAL A 793 14.64 -11.93 -22.46
CA VAL A 793 13.30 -11.84 -21.89
C VAL A 793 12.48 -13.09 -22.20
N ASP A 794 11.95 -13.74 -21.16
CA ASP A 794 11.00 -14.85 -21.27
C ASP A 794 9.64 -14.46 -20.67
N ASN A 795 8.66 -14.17 -21.52
CA ASN A 795 7.30 -13.84 -21.07
C ASN A 795 6.34 -15.03 -21.04
N THR A 796 6.86 -16.27 -21.04
CA THR A 796 6.02 -17.46 -20.78
C THR A 796 5.67 -17.60 -19.29
N ASN A 797 4.72 -18.48 -18.98
CA ASN A 797 4.38 -18.83 -17.60
C ASN A 797 5.39 -19.79 -16.95
N ALA A 798 6.37 -20.30 -17.70
CA ALA A 798 7.44 -21.11 -17.13
C ALA A 798 8.38 -20.22 -16.31
N TYR A 799 9.01 -20.79 -15.29
CA TYR A 799 9.99 -20.09 -14.46
C TYR A 799 11.05 -21.07 -13.95
N HIS A 800 12.25 -20.55 -13.67
CA HIS A 800 13.37 -21.36 -13.20
C HIS A 800 13.48 -21.32 -11.68
N THR A 801 13.77 -22.47 -11.07
CA THR A 801 14.01 -22.58 -9.62
C THR A 801 15.47 -22.37 -9.26
N GLU A 802 16.38 -22.64 -10.19
CA GLU A 802 17.83 -22.46 -10.08
C GLU A 802 18.28 -21.13 -10.73
N PRO A 803 19.53 -20.68 -10.51
CA PRO A 803 20.07 -19.47 -11.13
C PRO A 803 19.93 -19.51 -12.66
N HIS A 804 19.22 -18.52 -13.21
CA HIS A 804 18.99 -18.35 -14.63
C HIS A 804 18.76 -16.87 -14.96
N TYR A 805 19.74 -16.23 -15.61
CA TYR A 805 19.61 -14.82 -16.01
C TYR A 805 18.61 -14.66 -17.16
N GLY A 806 17.69 -13.73 -17.00
CA GLY A 806 16.65 -13.40 -17.97
C GLY A 806 15.41 -12.86 -17.27
N PHE A 807 14.86 -11.76 -17.77
CA PHE A 807 13.73 -11.08 -17.14
C PHE A 807 12.36 -11.50 -17.69
N LYS A 808 11.34 -11.25 -16.86
CA LYS A 808 9.92 -11.37 -17.19
C LYS A 808 9.23 -10.00 -17.12
N PHE A 809 8.38 -9.74 -18.09
CA PHE A 809 7.61 -8.51 -18.28
C PHE A 809 6.21 -8.81 -18.81
N ARG A 810 5.56 -9.86 -18.28
CA ARG A 810 4.27 -10.33 -18.82
C ARG A 810 3.24 -9.21 -18.74
N ASN A 811 2.64 -8.91 -19.90
CA ASN A 811 1.59 -7.90 -20.10
C ASN A 811 1.96 -6.43 -19.84
N LEU A 812 3.22 -6.06 -19.58
CA LEU A 812 3.62 -4.64 -19.43
C LEU A 812 3.50 -3.83 -20.73
N ASN A 813 3.23 -4.49 -21.85
CA ASN A 813 2.91 -3.86 -23.14
C ASN A 813 1.48 -4.17 -23.63
N ASN A 814 0.58 -4.60 -22.73
CA ASN A 814 -0.79 -4.95 -23.08
C ASN A 814 -1.81 -3.93 -22.51
N PRO A 815 -2.38 -3.02 -23.32
CA PRO A 815 -3.23 -1.92 -22.84
C PRO A 815 -4.58 -2.36 -22.26
N ARG A 816 -4.88 -3.66 -22.29
CA ARG A 816 -6.07 -4.23 -21.65
C ARG A 816 -5.85 -4.49 -20.15
N VAL A 817 -4.61 -4.57 -19.69
CA VAL A 817 -4.30 -4.81 -18.28
C VAL A 817 -4.22 -3.48 -17.55
N TYR A 818 -4.87 -3.40 -16.39
CA TYR A 818 -4.81 -2.22 -15.53
C TYR A 818 -3.75 -2.39 -14.46
N TYR A 819 -2.93 -1.35 -14.29
CA TYR A 819 -1.90 -1.28 -13.25
C TYR A 819 -2.16 -0.05 -12.40
N ASP A 820 -2.48 -0.24 -11.12
CA ASP A 820 -2.65 0.88 -10.20
C ASP A 820 -1.34 1.60 -9.90
N GLU A 821 -1.41 2.72 -9.18
CA GLU A 821 -0.26 3.56 -8.87
C GLU A 821 0.95 2.78 -8.31
N VAL A 822 0.70 1.80 -7.44
CA VAL A 822 1.75 1.03 -6.76
C VAL A 822 2.55 0.24 -7.79
N HIS A 823 1.83 -0.40 -8.72
CA HIS A 823 2.42 -1.12 -9.83
C HIS A 823 3.20 -0.18 -10.76
N ARG A 824 2.62 0.98 -11.10
CA ARG A 824 3.25 1.96 -12.01
C ARG A 824 4.55 2.54 -11.46
N ARG A 825 4.62 2.84 -10.15
CA ARG A 825 5.82 3.40 -9.50
C ARG A 825 7.05 2.47 -9.65
N LEU A 826 6.84 1.15 -9.70
CA LEU A 826 7.93 0.17 -9.85
C LEU A 826 8.49 0.07 -11.28
N ILE A 827 7.76 0.55 -12.29
CA ILE A 827 8.21 0.49 -13.69
C ILE A 827 9.45 1.34 -13.95
N LEU A 828 9.62 2.42 -13.18
CA LEU A 828 10.79 3.28 -13.28
C LEU A 828 12.09 2.53 -12.97
N ASN A 829 12.06 1.54 -12.08
CA ASN A 829 13.22 0.70 -11.75
C ASN A 829 13.74 0.02 -13.02
N TYR A 830 12.86 -0.60 -13.82
CA TYR A 830 13.24 -1.26 -15.07
C TYR A 830 13.77 -0.30 -16.12
N ARG A 831 13.07 0.81 -16.37
CA ARG A 831 13.50 1.77 -17.40
C ARG A 831 14.88 2.34 -17.11
N THR A 832 15.12 2.62 -15.83
CA THR A 832 16.41 3.12 -15.37
C THR A 832 17.52 2.11 -15.64
N LEU A 833 17.29 0.80 -15.48
CA LEU A 833 18.27 -0.24 -15.85
C LEU A 833 18.62 -0.22 -17.33
N TYR A 834 17.61 -0.21 -18.20
CA TYR A 834 17.81 -0.17 -19.65
C TYR A 834 18.58 1.08 -20.09
N VAL A 835 18.17 2.25 -19.60
CA VAL A 835 18.82 3.54 -19.93
C VAL A 835 20.27 3.54 -19.46
N ARG A 836 20.54 3.12 -18.22
CA ARG A 836 21.90 3.04 -17.67
C ARG A 836 22.78 2.10 -18.49
N TYR A 837 22.28 0.93 -18.86
CA TYR A 837 23.05 -0.01 -19.66
C TYR A 837 23.29 0.47 -21.10
N ALA A 838 22.31 1.15 -21.70
CA ALA A 838 22.48 1.78 -23.01
C ALA A 838 23.52 2.92 -22.98
N MET A 839 23.50 3.75 -21.92
CA MET A 839 24.55 4.76 -21.70
C MET A 839 25.93 4.12 -21.54
N TYR A 840 26.02 2.98 -20.84
CA TYR A 840 27.28 2.26 -20.67
C TYR A 840 27.82 1.77 -22.01
N ALA A 841 26.98 1.13 -22.82
CA ALA A 841 27.36 0.67 -24.16
C ALA A 841 27.82 1.84 -25.05
N LEU A 842 27.12 2.98 -25.00
CA LEU A 842 27.46 4.14 -25.81
C LEU A 842 28.74 4.85 -25.36
N GLU A 843 28.87 5.13 -24.07
CA GLU A 843 29.93 6.00 -23.53
C GLU A 843 31.22 5.25 -23.22
N GLN A 844 31.10 4.02 -22.72
CA GLN A 844 32.26 3.23 -22.27
C GLN A 844 32.72 2.23 -23.35
N GLN A 845 31.80 1.68 -24.15
CA GLN A 845 32.14 0.73 -25.21
C GLN A 845 32.18 1.36 -26.61
N GLY A 846 31.59 2.54 -26.79
CA GLY A 846 31.43 3.16 -28.12
C GLY A 846 30.48 2.37 -29.04
N ASP A 847 29.64 1.48 -28.49
CA ASP A 847 28.77 0.58 -29.22
C ASP A 847 27.35 1.14 -29.32
N SER A 848 27.15 2.03 -30.30
CA SER A 848 25.83 2.62 -30.58
C SER A 848 24.79 1.58 -31.00
N ALA A 849 25.19 0.52 -31.71
CA ALA A 849 24.25 -0.51 -32.15
C ALA A 849 23.67 -1.29 -30.97
N LYS A 850 24.52 -1.63 -29.99
CA LYS A 850 24.08 -2.25 -28.73
C LYS A 850 23.22 -1.30 -27.90
N ALA A 851 23.61 -0.04 -27.77
CA ALA A 851 22.81 0.96 -27.05
C ALA A 851 21.38 1.04 -27.63
N LEU A 852 21.24 1.08 -28.96
CA LEU A 852 19.94 1.04 -29.63
C LEU A 852 19.19 -0.27 -29.38
N ALA A 853 19.84 -1.43 -29.50
CA ALA A 853 19.20 -2.71 -29.24
C ALA A 853 18.61 -2.82 -27.81
N VAL A 854 19.32 -2.29 -26.82
CA VAL A 854 18.88 -2.24 -25.42
C VAL A 854 17.68 -1.33 -25.24
N LEU A 855 17.72 -0.11 -25.80
CA LEU A 855 16.59 0.83 -25.71
C LEU A 855 15.35 0.32 -26.47
N ASP A 856 15.56 -0.33 -27.62
CA ASP A 856 14.50 -0.93 -28.42
C ASP A 856 13.84 -2.11 -27.71
N ALA A 857 14.63 -2.92 -26.99
CA ALA A 857 14.11 -3.97 -26.13
C ALA A 857 13.22 -3.39 -25.01
N MET A 858 13.65 -2.29 -24.36
CA MET A 858 12.85 -1.61 -23.34
C MET A 858 11.48 -1.21 -23.88
N ASP A 859 11.44 -0.49 -25.01
CA ASP A 859 10.20 0.03 -25.61
C ASP A 859 9.28 -1.10 -26.10
N ARG A 860 9.86 -2.22 -26.54
CA ARG A 860 9.11 -3.41 -26.95
C ARG A 860 8.35 -4.06 -25.79
N PHE A 861 8.95 -4.12 -24.60
CA PHE A 861 8.39 -4.85 -23.45
C PHE A 861 7.66 -3.96 -22.45
N ILE A 862 7.99 -2.68 -22.37
CA ILE A 862 7.43 -1.73 -21.39
C ILE A 862 6.78 -0.56 -22.14
N SER A 863 5.45 -0.57 -22.23
CA SER A 863 4.70 0.43 -22.99
C SER A 863 4.90 1.85 -22.43
N THR A 864 5.28 2.79 -23.30
CA THR A 864 5.36 4.23 -23.02
C THR A 864 3.99 4.91 -22.98
N GLU A 865 2.95 4.27 -23.51
CA GLU A 865 1.56 4.75 -23.43
C GLU A 865 0.90 4.38 -22.09
N GLN A 866 1.04 3.12 -21.66
CA GLN A 866 0.47 2.65 -20.39
C GLN A 866 1.23 3.16 -19.17
N PHE A 867 2.54 3.32 -19.33
CA PHE A 867 3.41 3.91 -18.32
C PHE A 867 4.05 5.15 -18.92
N PRO A 868 3.39 6.31 -18.92
CA PRO A 868 4.01 7.54 -19.39
C PRO A 868 5.34 7.81 -18.69
N VAL A 869 6.25 8.44 -19.43
CA VAL A 869 7.52 8.94 -18.88
C VAL A 869 7.36 10.42 -18.56
N SER A 870 7.99 10.87 -17.47
CA SER A 870 8.04 12.31 -17.16
C SER A 870 8.73 13.07 -18.29
N TYR A 871 8.44 14.37 -18.40
CA TYR A 871 9.02 15.20 -19.47
C TYR A 871 10.55 15.18 -19.44
N TRP A 872 11.13 15.15 -18.24
CA TRP A 872 12.57 15.09 -18.03
C TRP A 872 13.15 13.75 -18.49
N PHE A 873 12.52 12.64 -18.13
CA PHE A 873 12.97 11.31 -18.54
C PHE A 873 12.85 11.13 -20.07
N ALA A 874 11.74 11.57 -20.66
CA ALA A 874 11.53 11.57 -22.11
C ALA A 874 12.60 12.38 -22.86
N TYR A 875 12.96 13.56 -22.34
CA TYR A 875 14.00 14.40 -22.93
C TYR A 875 15.38 13.73 -22.88
N ASN A 876 15.76 13.16 -21.73
CA ASN A 876 17.03 12.42 -21.61
C ASN A 876 17.07 11.21 -22.56
N LEU A 877 15.95 10.50 -22.71
CA LEU A 877 15.85 9.38 -23.64
C LEU A 877 15.98 9.84 -25.10
N ALA A 878 15.39 10.98 -25.47
CA ALA A 878 15.53 11.58 -26.79
C ALA A 878 16.99 11.94 -27.10
N GLN A 879 17.69 12.57 -26.15
CA GLN A 879 19.12 12.86 -26.29
C GLN A 879 19.95 11.59 -26.45
N LEU A 880 19.63 10.54 -25.69
CA LEU A 880 20.34 9.27 -25.78
C LEU A 880 20.16 8.61 -27.16
N TYR A 881 18.92 8.56 -27.68
CA TYR A 881 18.67 8.07 -29.04
C TYR A 881 19.38 8.91 -30.11
N GLN A 882 19.44 10.24 -29.94
CA GLN A 882 20.15 11.12 -30.86
C GLN A 882 21.65 10.79 -30.88
N ARG A 883 22.27 10.65 -29.69
CA ARG A 883 23.69 10.31 -29.56
C ARG A 883 24.01 8.91 -30.09
N ALA A 884 23.06 7.98 -29.98
CA ALA A 884 23.17 6.63 -30.54
C ALA A 884 22.87 6.56 -32.07
N GLY A 885 22.47 7.68 -32.69
CA GLY A 885 22.26 7.78 -34.14
C GLY A 885 20.85 7.48 -34.65
N ALA A 886 19.85 7.35 -33.76
CA ALA A 886 18.46 7.06 -34.12
C ALA A 886 17.59 8.33 -34.14
N ALA A 887 17.74 9.15 -35.19
CA ALA A 887 17.09 10.47 -35.28
C ALA A 887 15.55 10.43 -35.19
N GLU A 888 14.88 9.46 -35.82
CA GLU A 888 13.41 9.35 -35.76
C GLU A 888 12.90 9.03 -34.35
N LYS A 889 13.58 8.13 -33.63
CA LYS A 889 13.24 7.82 -32.23
C LYS A 889 13.56 8.98 -31.30
N ALA A 890 14.69 9.66 -31.53
CA ALA A 890 15.03 10.88 -30.82
C ALA A 890 13.92 11.93 -31.01
N ARG A 891 13.47 12.16 -32.24
CA ARG A 891 12.36 13.07 -32.56
C ARG A 891 11.07 12.65 -31.86
N HIS A 892 10.72 11.36 -31.86
CA HIS A 892 9.52 10.87 -31.18
C HIS A 892 9.51 11.20 -29.68
N PHE A 893 10.57 10.84 -28.95
CA PHE A 893 10.67 11.12 -27.51
C PHE A 893 10.85 12.60 -27.20
N ALA A 894 11.50 13.37 -28.09
CA ALA A 894 11.62 14.81 -27.96
C ALA A 894 10.25 15.49 -28.05
N LEU A 895 9.41 15.12 -29.01
CA LEU A 895 8.04 15.63 -29.10
C LEU A 895 7.17 15.22 -27.91
N MET A 896 7.37 14.01 -27.37
CA MET A 896 6.70 13.56 -26.15
C MET A 896 7.12 14.43 -24.94
N ALA A 897 8.43 14.66 -24.79
CA ALA A 897 8.99 15.50 -23.74
C ALA A 897 8.47 16.94 -23.82
N ALA A 898 8.46 17.53 -25.03
CA ALA A 898 7.99 18.89 -25.25
C ALA A 898 6.52 19.07 -24.84
N LYS A 899 5.64 18.17 -25.29
CA LYS A 899 4.21 18.19 -24.95
C LYS A 899 3.97 18.04 -23.44
N ALA A 900 4.67 17.10 -22.80
CA ALA A 900 4.56 16.87 -21.36
C ALA A 900 5.07 18.09 -20.57
N ALA A 901 6.23 18.64 -20.94
CA ALA A 901 6.82 19.80 -20.29
C ALA A 901 5.93 21.05 -20.41
N GLU A 902 5.32 21.28 -21.57
CA GLU A 902 4.34 22.36 -21.75
C GLU A 902 3.09 22.17 -20.90
N LEU A 903 2.59 20.93 -20.79
CA LEU A 903 1.44 20.64 -19.94
C LEU A 903 1.72 21.00 -18.47
N VAL A 904 2.92 20.62 -17.97
CA VAL A 904 3.39 20.99 -16.63
C VAL A 904 3.53 22.51 -16.51
N ALA A 905 4.17 23.17 -17.48
CA ALA A 905 4.37 24.63 -17.46
C ALA A 905 3.06 25.43 -17.44
N ARG A 906 2.03 24.96 -18.13
CA ARG A 906 0.74 25.64 -18.27
C ARG A 906 -0.23 25.32 -17.12
N THR A 907 0.08 24.34 -16.27
CA THR A 907 -0.83 23.82 -15.23
C THR A 907 -0.16 23.84 -13.84
N PRO A 908 -0.38 24.90 -13.04
CA PRO A 908 0.27 25.06 -11.73
C PRO A 908 0.08 23.89 -10.77
N GLU A 909 -1.08 23.24 -10.79
CA GLU A 909 -1.40 22.09 -9.94
C GLU A 909 -0.55 20.86 -10.28
N ILE A 910 -0.21 20.66 -11.55
CA ILE A 910 0.71 19.61 -12.01
C ILE A 910 2.14 19.99 -11.60
N ALA A 911 2.54 21.25 -11.82
CA ALA A 911 3.87 21.71 -11.48
C ALA A 911 4.22 21.55 -9.99
N GLN A 912 3.24 21.65 -9.09
CA GLN A 912 3.42 21.39 -7.65
C GLN A 912 3.63 19.91 -7.31
N ARG A 913 3.16 18.99 -8.16
CA ARG A 913 3.26 17.53 -7.97
C ARG A 913 4.49 16.95 -8.66
N GLU A 914 4.97 17.60 -9.71
CA GLU A 914 6.12 17.14 -10.50
C GLU A 914 7.43 17.58 -9.84
N THR A 915 8.12 16.61 -9.24
CA THR A 915 9.42 16.80 -8.58
C THR A 915 10.48 17.40 -9.50
N ALA A 916 10.46 17.10 -10.81
CA ALA A 916 11.45 17.62 -11.76
C ALA A 916 11.44 19.16 -11.89
N VAL A 917 10.31 19.81 -11.56
CA VAL A 917 10.15 21.27 -11.58
C VAL A 917 11.08 21.96 -10.58
N GLN A 918 11.45 21.27 -9.48
CA GLN A 918 12.36 21.83 -8.47
C GLN A 918 13.80 21.99 -9.00
N TYR A 919 14.16 21.25 -10.04
CA TYR A 919 15.51 21.22 -10.59
C TYR A 919 15.61 21.90 -11.96
N THR A 920 14.52 21.91 -12.74
CA THR A 920 14.53 22.39 -14.13
C THR A 920 13.24 23.10 -14.49
N ASN A 921 13.33 24.20 -15.24
CA ASN A 921 12.14 24.90 -15.74
C ASN A 921 11.51 24.08 -16.90
N PRO A 922 10.23 23.68 -16.83
CA PRO A 922 9.62 22.88 -17.89
C PRO A 922 9.59 23.59 -19.26
N ARG A 923 9.42 24.92 -19.32
CA ARG A 923 9.45 25.66 -20.60
C ARG A 923 10.83 25.59 -21.25
N TRP A 924 11.90 25.60 -20.45
CA TRP A 924 13.25 25.40 -20.95
C TRP A 924 13.39 24.03 -21.61
N ILE A 925 12.96 22.97 -20.93
CA ILE A 925 13.02 21.60 -21.46
C ILE A 925 12.14 21.42 -22.69
N ALA A 926 10.96 22.05 -22.73
CA ALA A 926 10.10 22.04 -23.91
C ALA A 926 10.81 22.66 -25.13
N ALA A 927 11.50 23.79 -24.95
CA ALA A 927 12.24 24.43 -26.03
C ALA A 927 13.41 23.56 -26.53
N GLU A 928 14.19 22.98 -25.61
CA GLU A 928 15.27 22.05 -25.95
C GLU A 928 14.75 20.83 -26.72
N ALA A 929 13.63 20.26 -26.27
CA ALA A 929 13.02 19.12 -26.89
C ALA A 929 12.45 19.46 -28.29
N TYR A 930 11.82 20.62 -28.48
CA TYR A 930 11.40 21.06 -29.81
C TYR A 930 12.59 21.29 -30.75
N GLN A 931 13.68 21.89 -30.27
CA GLN A 931 14.90 22.03 -31.07
C GLN A 931 15.43 20.65 -31.49
N LEU A 932 15.51 19.70 -30.56
CA LEU A 932 15.97 18.33 -30.84
C LEU A 932 15.06 17.62 -31.85
N ALA A 933 13.75 17.91 -31.84
CA ALA A 933 12.78 17.39 -32.80
C ALA A 933 12.81 18.10 -34.17
N GLY A 934 13.59 19.17 -34.32
CA GLY A 934 13.64 20.01 -35.52
C GLY A 934 12.51 21.06 -35.64
N GLU A 935 11.71 21.25 -34.58
CA GLU A 935 10.56 22.16 -34.54
C GLU A 935 10.98 23.56 -34.02
N TYR A 936 11.91 24.21 -34.72
CA TYR A 936 12.56 25.46 -34.28
C TYR A 936 11.60 26.61 -33.98
N ASP A 937 10.48 26.72 -34.72
CA ASP A 937 9.51 27.79 -34.51
C ASP A 937 8.74 27.63 -33.19
N GLN A 938 8.43 26.38 -32.80
CA GLN A 938 7.83 26.08 -31.50
C GLN A 938 8.82 26.32 -30.36
N ALA A 939 10.07 25.89 -30.53
CA ALA A 939 11.14 26.17 -29.57
C ALA A 939 11.30 27.68 -29.32
N ARG A 940 11.27 28.49 -30.39
CA ARG A 940 11.35 29.96 -30.30
C ARG A 940 10.16 30.53 -29.55
N LEU A 941 8.95 30.06 -29.86
CA LEU A 941 7.72 30.53 -29.21
C LEU A 941 7.76 30.27 -27.69
N VAL A 942 8.12 29.06 -27.27
CA VAL A 942 8.21 28.71 -25.84
C VAL A 942 9.29 29.51 -25.11
N LEU A 943 10.45 29.75 -25.75
CA LEU A 943 11.50 30.60 -25.17
C LEU A 943 11.06 32.07 -25.06
N GLN A 944 10.28 32.57 -26.03
CA GLN A 944 9.72 33.93 -25.97
C GLN A 944 8.70 34.07 -24.83
N GLU A 945 7.86 33.04 -24.59
CA GLU A 945 6.97 33.00 -23.43
C GLU A 945 7.77 33.03 -22.12
N LEU A 946 8.85 32.25 -22.02
CA LEU A 946 9.72 32.23 -20.85
C LEU A 946 10.48 33.56 -20.66
N LEU A 947 10.93 34.19 -21.75
CA LEU A 947 11.56 35.51 -21.71
C LEU A 947 10.56 36.60 -21.26
N ALA A 948 9.28 36.48 -21.60
CA ALA A 948 8.25 37.41 -21.12
C ALA A 948 8.06 37.32 -19.59
N GLU A 949 8.25 36.13 -19.00
CA GLU A 949 8.24 35.91 -17.55
C GLU A 949 9.52 36.40 -16.87
N TYR A 950 10.67 36.27 -17.55
CA TYR A 950 12.00 36.68 -17.06
C TYR A 950 12.72 37.61 -18.05
N PRO A 951 12.26 38.87 -18.23
CA PRO A 951 12.69 39.75 -19.33
C PRO A 951 14.17 40.17 -19.26
N ASN A 952 14.75 40.18 -18.07
CA ASN A 952 16.13 40.60 -17.84
C ASN A 952 17.12 39.44 -17.82
N GLU A 953 16.68 38.22 -18.10
CA GLU A 953 17.50 37.03 -17.95
C GLU A 953 18.43 36.84 -19.18
N PRO A 954 19.75 37.08 -19.05
CA PRO A 954 20.63 37.14 -20.22
C PRO A 954 20.80 35.78 -20.90
N THR A 955 20.67 34.68 -20.15
CA THR A 955 20.73 33.31 -20.65
C THR A 955 19.63 33.00 -21.67
N LEU A 956 18.41 33.51 -21.47
CA LEU A 956 17.30 33.33 -22.40
C LEU A 956 17.51 34.10 -23.72
N GLN A 957 18.04 35.31 -23.63
CA GLN A 957 18.39 36.08 -24.82
C GLN A 957 19.51 35.41 -25.61
N ALA A 958 20.47 34.79 -24.92
CA ALA A 958 21.50 34.02 -25.58
C ALA A 958 20.96 32.80 -26.32
N ARG A 959 20.09 32.04 -25.63
CA ARG A 959 19.49 30.84 -26.17
C ARG A 959 18.66 31.08 -27.43
N LEU A 960 17.90 32.18 -27.50
CA LEU A 960 17.17 32.57 -28.73
C LEU A 960 18.10 32.84 -29.92
N GLY A 961 19.27 33.41 -29.65
CA GLY A 961 20.32 33.64 -30.65
C GLY A 961 20.89 32.32 -31.18
N GLU A 962 21.27 31.42 -30.28
CA GLU A 962 21.76 30.06 -30.63
C GLU A 962 20.73 29.24 -31.40
N LEU A 963 19.47 29.33 -31.01
CA LEU A 963 18.36 28.65 -31.70
C LEU A 963 18.23 29.16 -33.14
N THR A 964 18.44 30.45 -33.37
CA THR A 964 18.38 31.05 -34.71
C THR A 964 19.54 30.59 -35.58
N ILE A 965 20.76 30.50 -35.03
CA ILE A 965 21.90 29.88 -35.73
C ILE A 965 21.56 28.44 -36.10
N SER A 966 21.07 27.65 -35.14
CA SER A 966 20.73 26.23 -35.33
C SER A 966 19.66 26.03 -36.40
N GLN A 967 18.64 26.90 -36.44
CA GLN A 967 17.58 26.87 -37.46
C GLN A 967 18.14 27.15 -38.86
N LEU A 968 19.04 28.14 -39.00
CA LEU A 968 19.67 28.49 -40.28
C LEU A 968 20.61 27.38 -40.77
N GLU A 969 21.36 26.73 -39.87
CA GLU A 969 22.19 25.56 -40.19
C GLU A 969 21.35 24.38 -40.67
N ALA A 970 20.21 24.11 -40.03
CA ALA A 970 19.28 23.05 -40.44
C ALA A 970 18.62 23.33 -41.81
N GLN A 971 18.43 24.60 -42.16
CA GLN A 971 17.95 25.03 -43.49
C GLN A 971 19.06 25.06 -44.57
N GLY A 972 20.32 24.74 -44.21
CA GLY A 972 21.46 24.84 -45.12
C GLY A 972 21.93 26.27 -45.40
N LYS A 973 21.41 27.27 -44.67
CA LYS A 973 21.75 28.69 -44.82
C LYS A 973 22.98 29.07 -44.00
N TYR A 974 24.09 28.37 -44.23
CA TYR A 974 25.30 28.50 -43.41
C TYR A 974 25.90 29.92 -43.41
N ARG A 975 25.71 30.69 -44.50
CA ARG A 975 26.19 32.08 -44.55
C ARG A 975 25.42 33.00 -43.61
N GLU A 976 24.09 32.93 -43.63
CA GLU A 976 23.23 33.68 -42.70
C GLU A 976 23.46 33.24 -41.25
N ALA A 977 23.72 31.94 -41.02
CA ALA A 977 24.08 31.42 -39.70
C ALA A 977 25.40 32.02 -39.19
N LEU A 978 26.42 32.12 -40.06
CA LEU A 978 27.70 32.75 -39.74
C LEU A 978 27.53 34.24 -39.41
N ASP A 979 26.81 34.99 -40.25
CA ASP A 979 26.58 36.42 -40.04
C ASP A 979 25.85 36.67 -38.69
N THR A 980 24.88 35.80 -38.36
CA THR A 980 24.16 35.83 -37.07
C THR A 980 25.10 35.52 -35.89
N ALA A 981 25.94 34.48 -36.02
CA ALA A 981 26.88 34.08 -34.97
C ALA A 981 27.95 35.15 -34.70
N GLU A 982 28.47 35.80 -35.73
CA GLU A 982 29.44 36.90 -35.61
C GLU A 982 28.81 38.14 -34.95
N ALA A 983 27.56 38.47 -35.30
CA ALA A 983 26.80 39.55 -34.66
C ALA A 983 26.57 39.30 -33.17
N LEU A 984 26.18 38.08 -32.80
CA LEU A 984 26.02 37.66 -31.40
C LEU A 984 27.36 37.67 -30.65
N LEU A 985 28.44 37.19 -31.28
CA LEU A 985 29.79 37.17 -30.69
C LEU A 985 30.24 38.58 -30.32
N THR A 986 29.99 39.55 -31.21
CA THR A 986 30.29 40.98 -30.98
C THR A 986 29.47 41.52 -29.82
N ARG A 987 28.15 41.25 -29.82
CA ARG A 987 27.23 41.67 -28.75
C ARG A 987 27.62 41.10 -27.39
N TYR A 988 28.01 39.82 -27.32
CA TYR A 988 28.36 39.15 -26.07
C TYR A 988 29.70 39.62 -25.52
N THR A 989 30.69 39.82 -26.40
CA THR A 989 32.03 40.33 -26.02
C THR A 989 31.95 41.71 -25.37
N HIS A 990 31.01 42.56 -25.81
CA HIS A 990 30.81 43.91 -25.28
C HIS A 990 29.63 44.02 -24.30
N SER A 991 29.06 42.90 -23.87
CA SER A 991 27.93 42.88 -22.93
C SER A 991 28.38 43.23 -21.50
N ALA A 992 27.56 44.00 -20.78
CA ALA A 992 27.73 44.22 -19.35
C ALA A 992 27.37 42.96 -18.51
N SER A 993 26.65 41.99 -19.10
CA SER A 993 26.34 40.73 -18.45
C SER A 993 27.55 39.80 -18.45
N GLU A 994 27.98 39.40 -17.26
CA GLU A 994 29.04 38.40 -17.07
C GLU A 994 28.66 37.04 -17.69
N THR A 995 27.38 36.65 -17.60
CA THR A 995 26.85 35.42 -18.20
C THR A 995 26.94 35.40 -19.73
N LEU A 996 26.69 36.52 -20.41
CA LEU A 996 26.87 36.59 -21.86
C LEU A 996 28.35 36.53 -22.26
N ARG A 997 29.22 37.18 -21.47
CA ARG A 997 30.67 37.13 -21.69
C ARG A 997 31.24 35.73 -21.50
N SER A 998 30.73 34.93 -20.57
CA SER A 998 31.18 33.56 -20.35
C SER A 998 30.86 32.61 -21.52
N MET A 999 29.89 32.95 -22.39
CA MET A 999 29.51 32.16 -23.57
C MET A 999 30.35 32.47 -24.82
N VAL A 1000 31.13 33.56 -24.81
CA VAL A 1000 31.99 33.99 -25.94
C VAL A 1000 32.93 32.88 -26.44
N PRO A 1001 33.59 32.07 -25.58
CA PRO A 1001 34.48 31.01 -26.06
C PRO A 1001 33.77 29.96 -26.92
N GLN A 1002 32.59 29.48 -26.49
CA GLN A 1002 31.81 28.48 -27.22
C GLN A 1002 31.27 29.04 -28.54
N LEU A 1003 30.74 30.27 -28.52
CA LEU A 1003 30.22 30.91 -29.73
C LEU A 1003 31.35 31.19 -30.75
N ARG A 1004 32.55 31.54 -30.26
CA ARG A 1004 33.75 31.72 -31.09
C ARG A 1004 34.16 30.41 -31.77
N GLU A 1005 34.12 29.29 -31.05
CA GLU A 1005 34.37 27.97 -31.64
C GLU A 1005 33.32 27.63 -32.72
N HIS A 1006 32.05 27.95 -32.49
CA HIS A 1006 30.99 27.73 -33.48
C HIS A 1006 31.20 28.58 -34.74
N VAL A 1007 31.58 29.85 -34.60
CA VAL A 1007 31.94 30.72 -35.73
C VAL A 1007 33.09 30.12 -36.56
N VAL A 1008 34.11 29.57 -35.90
CA VAL A 1008 35.22 28.86 -36.58
C VAL A 1008 34.70 27.66 -37.37
N ARG A 1009 33.84 26.82 -36.77
CA ARG A 1009 33.23 25.66 -37.47
C ARG A 1009 32.41 26.08 -38.69
N LEU A 1010 31.63 27.15 -38.59
CA LEU A 1010 30.82 27.68 -39.70
C LEU A 1010 31.69 28.21 -40.84
N ARG A 1011 32.79 28.92 -40.52
CA ARG A 1011 33.76 29.41 -41.52
C ARG A 1011 34.47 28.28 -42.23
N GLN A 1012 34.92 27.27 -41.49
CA GLN A 1012 35.53 26.06 -42.06
C GLN A 1012 34.56 25.36 -43.03
N ARG A 1013 33.29 25.22 -42.65
CA ARG A 1013 32.25 24.61 -43.48
C ARG A 1013 31.94 25.41 -44.77
N LEU A 1014 32.14 26.73 -44.74
CA LEU A 1014 31.97 27.63 -45.89
C LEU A 1014 33.26 27.82 -46.71
N GLY A 1015 34.39 27.20 -46.33
CA GLY A 1015 35.68 27.38 -47.01
C GLY A 1015 36.29 28.78 -46.84
N LEU A 1016 35.90 29.50 -45.80
CA LEU A 1016 36.40 30.85 -45.50
C LEU A 1016 37.70 30.76 -44.67
N PRO A 1017 38.67 31.67 -44.86
CA PRO A 1017 39.89 31.70 -44.07
C PRO A 1017 39.61 31.97 -42.58
N GLU A 1018 40.37 31.34 -41.69
CA GLU A 1018 40.37 31.66 -40.26
C GLU A 1018 40.87 33.10 -40.09
N ALA A 1019 39.98 34.06 -39.80
CA ALA A 1019 40.44 35.40 -39.43
C ALA A 1019 41.17 35.35 -38.09
N ALA A 1020 42.29 36.09 -37.99
CA ALA A 1020 43.07 36.24 -36.77
C ALA A 1020 42.15 36.61 -35.59
N LEU A 1021 42.07 35.71 -34.63
CA LEU A 1021 41.31 35.89 -33.40
C LEU A 1021 42.01 36.98 -32.60
N ALA A 1022 41.47 38.21 -32.60
CA ALA A 1022 41.94 39.24 -31.68
C ALA A 1022 41.81 38.70 -30.25
N ASP A 1023 42.97 38.56 -29.60
CA ASP A 1023 43.13 38.19 -28.21
C ASP A 1023 42.74 39.39 -27.36
N THR A 1024 41.51 39.41 -26.86
CA THR A 1024 41.09 40.32 -25.80
C THR A 1024 40.92 39.51 -24.53
N THR A 1025 42.04 38.99 -24.02
CA THR A 1025 42.17 38.62 -22.62
C THR A 1025 41.91 39.89 -21.78
N PRO A 1026 40.95 39.91 -20.83
CA PRO A 1026 40.92 40.99 -19.86
C PRO A 1026 42.15 40.84 -18.95
N ALA A 1027 42.95 41.89 -18.84
CA ALA A 1027 44.01 41.95 -17.85
C ALA A 1027 43.42 41.75 -16.43
N ARG A 1028 44.16 40.98 -15.62
CA ARG A 1028 43.84 40.52 -14.25
C ARG A 1028 43.18 41.56 -13.34
#